data_AF-A0A812LW32-F1
#
_entry.id   AF-A0A812LW32-F1
#
_cell.length_a   1.000
_cell.length_b   1.000
_cell.length_c   1.000
_cell.angle_alpha   90.00
_cell.angle_beta   90.00
_cell.angle_gamma   90.00
#
_symmetry.space_group_name_H-M   'P 1'
#
loop_
_entity.id
_entity.type
_entity.pdbx_description
1 polymer ?
#
loop_
_entity_poly.entity_id
_entity_poly.type
_entity_poly.pdbx_seq_one_letter_code
_entity_poly.pdbx_strand_id
1 'polypeptide(L)'
;MALTDEMKVEIGRILDSEEGVNVRIQKLFKLFLDSGLARHETVPPSAVLVHPSNRGGSMINGHDVVAKGELLTKQGVRLDLLEASSVAFTLSKHPDKRNAQVAANQALASSNPDLLAPPSGGERYLSVGSSHSTAYMRALLAGIIPESTVTKQEGPAKTCLHTGWRWLILEDLLEEEFPSLPMMIASGLNSSNQVLVNQSEVEVLMTMGRYVSLHGMTVQQAKMRCLETEPACKDYIDVLAHFAARYGGGIGFPLLEFLGHFSKVHGASLVLGSEFIRAVTNFDFKVEGNLLPCLRIALLAAQISSPVSADKVAKLLSKTDVEKLRALKDKGPLVEAETLLKGCWETVQAATNVQEKRKMQAYGRCSVRVALFLCQKEKQGREGTEHESLTTISQAFGMELLGMTAPPASSSTDSTAVENLLDASRTDVILKQHKHLEVGGSYVHKNHGSQIFTMLGVQNGQVQFQHVPLVGAPVIVEVPASAELANWKRTKKVQATVLDAEIAKQYFVSASTIQAEAFELGQAQLELYREFSGKHDGKDPSKVKDGCWVGKYLLQPSRPVSDFEKLDEKTLLVPYWYVRTTNELAQVNMTKVQQQLGTLTVPSFLNKRDLAVGELLYTASDSLIQKEQAPVSVKLWHPCCLYSPVATVMESMDVEVASVLQIKTKNHLQGLVVPSDLLIEHEEKKYLKLNGSHWWLCKLLCPEVYKTQKNVSLANTSAMKEVCQAVLAGFLKKEEGDEGEELFDKKPDDKKSLKRKRDSSGPRVKSITLPNEVVAEFYLENHQSSCPAVSAEPESLEAVLGYLKAGCEDCANAATRAYQKTGKYRKK
;
A
#
# COMPACT_ATOMS: atom_id res chain seq x y z
N MET A 1 19.95 11.01 -36.10
CA MET A 1 18.51 11.31 -36.15
C MET A 1 18.14 11.88 -34.79
N ALA A 2 17.30 12.92 -34.72
CA ALA A 2 16.90 13.56 -33.46
C ALA A 2 15.38 13.44 -33.31
N LEU A 3 14.87 13.36 -32.07
CA LEU A 3 13.42 13.51 -31.85
C LEU A 3 13.00 14.94 -32.19
N THR A 4 11.92 15.09 -32.97
CA THR A 4 11.24 16.38 -33.10
C THR A 4 10.37 16.64 -31.87
N ASP A 5 10.13 17.90 -31.53
CA ASP A 5 9.29 18.25 -30.37
C ASP A 5 7.85 17.77 -30.55
N GLU A 6 7.34 17.75 -31.79
CA GLU A 6 6.05 17.16 -32.16
C GLU A 6 5.97 15.68 -31.77
N MET A 7 7.03 14.91 -32.05
CA MET A 7 7.13 13.50 -31.63
C MET A 7 7.24 13.36 -30.12
N LYS A 8 7.97 14.25 -29.43
CA LYS A 8 8.04 14.24 -27.95
C LYS A 8 6.66 14.42 -27.33
N VAL A 9 5.88 15.38 -27.84
CA VAL A 9 4.50 15.64 -27.39
C VAL A 9 3.60 14.43 -27.66
N GLU A 10 3.65 13.83 -28.85
CA GLU A 10 2.82 12.67 -29.18
C GLU A 10 3.20 11.42 -28.36
N ILE A 11 4.49 11.16 -28.14
CA ILE A 11 4.96 10.07 -27.27
C ILE A 11 4.48 10.30 -25.83
N GLY A 12 4.63 11.51 -25.29
CA GLY A 12 4.11 11.87 -23.97
C GLY A 12 2.60 11.64 -23.87
N ARG A 13 1.83 12.10 -24.87
CA ARG A 13 0.37 11.89 -24.96
C ARG A 13 -0.02 10.42 -24.97
N ILE A 14 0.77 9.54 -25.60
CA ILE A 14 0.53 8.08 -25.58
C ILE A 14 0.92 7.47 -24.22
N LEU A 15 2.02 7.92 -23.59
CA LEU A 15 2.47 7.41 -22.28
C LEU A 15 1.50 7.78 -21.13
N ASP A 16 0.87 8.95 -21.23
CA ASP A 16 -0.09 9.49 -20.26
C ASP A 16 -1.55 9.13 -20.57
N SER A 17 -1.83 8.43 -21.68
CA SER A 17 -3.20 7.98 -21.98
C SER A 17 -3.68 6.90 -21.01
N GLU A 18 -4.98 6.86 -20.75
CA GLU A 18 -5.64 5.86 -19.89
C GLU A 18 -5.81 4.48 -20.58
N GLU A 19 -5.25 4.30 -21.78
CA GLU A 19 -5.35 3.05 -22.53
C GLU A 19 -4.50 1.94 -21.90
N GLY A 20 -4.91 0.68 -22.09
CA GLY A 20 -4.17 -0.48 -21.60
C GLY A 20 -2.70 -0.49 -22.06
N VAL A 21 -1.79 -0.97 -21.19
CA VAL A 21 -0.33 -0.93 -21.42
C VAL A 21 0.08 -1.51 -22.78
N ASN A 22 -0.53 -2.62 -23.21
CA ASN A 22 -0.25 -3.25 -24.50
C ASN A 22 -0.75 -2.42 -25.70
N VAL A 23 -1.85 -1.67 -25.58
CA VAL A 23 -2.34 -0.75 -26.64
C VAL A 23 -1.39 0.43 -26.80
N ARG A 24 -0.95 1.03 -25.68
CA ARG A 24 0.06 2.11 -25.69
C ARG A 24 1.37 1.64 -26.31
N ILE A 25 1.86 0.46 -25.94
CA ILE A 25 3.08 -0.13 -26.52
C ILE A 25 2.93 -0.37 -28.03
N GLN A 26 1.79 -0.89 -28.50
CA GLN A 26 1.54 -1.08 -29.93
C GLN A 26 1.55 0.25 -30.70
N LYS A 27 0.92 1.30 -30.15
CA LYS A 27 0.94 2.65 -30.75
C LYS A 27 2.35 3.25 -30.78
N LEU A 28 3.11 3.11 -29.70
CA LEU A 28 4.51 3.55 -29.62
C LEU A 28 5.39 2.80 -30.63
N PHE A 29 5.30 1.47 -30.71
CA PHE A 29 6.06 0.68 -31.68
C PHE A 29 5.74 1.06 -33.12
N LYS A 30 4.46 1.29 -33.45
CA LYS A 30 4.07 1.80 -34.77
C LYS A 30 4.69 3.18 -35.03
N LEU A 31 4.54 4.13 -34.10
CA LEU A 31 5.11 5.47 -34.22
C LEU A 31 6.63 5.44 -34.41
N PHE A 32 7.34 4.60 -33.65
CA PHE A 32 8.80 4.46 -33.76
C PHE A 32 9.24 3.82 -35.09
N LEU A 33 8.49 2.83 -35.60
CA LEU A 33 8.76 2.24 -36.92
C LEU A 33 8.50 3.25 -38.05
N ASP A 34 7.35 3.92 -38.03
CA ASP A 34 6.95 4.92 -39.03
C ASP A 34 7.90 6.13 -39.06
N SER A 35 8.52 6.48 -37.92
CA SER A 35 9.51 7.56 -37.79
C SER A 35 10.97 7.13 -37.92
N GLY A 36 11.26 5.85 -38.15
CA GLY A 36 12.64 5.33 -38.28
C GLY A 36 13.45 5.28 -36.97
N LEU A 37 12.80 5.48 -35.80
CA LEU A 37 13.40 5.32 -34.47
C LEU A 37 13.38 3.88 -33.95
N ALA A 38 12.65 3.01 -34.63
CA ALA A 38 12.70 1.57 -34.47
C ALA A 38 12.98 0.89 -35.82
N ARG A 39 13.63 -0.27 -35.78
CA ARG A 39 13.82 -1.14 -36.94
C ARG A 39 13.68 -2.61 -36.59
N HIS A 40 13.41 -3.44 -37.58
CA HIS A 40 13.60 -4.88 -37.45
C HIS A 40 14.99 -5.29 -37.93
N GLU A 41 15.69 -6.07 -37.12
CA GLU A 41 17.03 -6.60 -37.42
C GLU A 41 17.08 -8.06 -36.95
N THR A 42 17.71 -8.94 -37.73
CA THR A 42 18.03 -10.29 -37.26
C THR A 42 19.31 -10.22 -36.45
N VAL A 43 19.25 -10.58 -35.17
CA VAL A 43 20.35 -10.33 -34.22
C VAL A 43 20.73 -11.63 -33.49
N PRO A 44 22.03 -12.02 -33.50
CA PRO A 44 22.51 -13.18 -32.76
C PRO A 44 22.59 -12.90 -31.24
N PRO A 45 22.41 -13.92 -30.37
CA PRO A 45 22.45 -13.75 -28.91
C PRO A 45 23.74 -13.07 -28.40
N SER A 46 24.86 -13.35 -29.05
CA SER A 46 26.17 -12.77 -28.72
C SER A 46 26.22 -11.24 -28.81
N ALA A 47 25.32 -10.60 -29.58
CA ALA A 47 25.26 -9.14 -29.72
C ALA A 47 24.34 -8.43 -28.71
N VAL A 48 23.61 -9.17 -27.86
CA VAL A 48 22.54 -8.64 -27.00
C VAL A 48 22.85 -8.87 -25.51
N LEU A 49 22.83 -7.80 -24.72
CA LEU A 49 22.87 -7.82 -23.25
C LEU A 49 21.46 -7.70 -22.65
N VAL A 50 21.35 -7.64 -21.33
CA VAL A 50 20.09 -7.38 -20.61
C VAL A 50 20.02 -5.89 -20.25
N HIS A 51 18.88 -5.25 -20.50
CA HIS A 51 18.68 -3.85 -20.12
C HIS A 51 18.69 -3.70 -18.58
N PRO A 52 19.43 -2.74 -17.98
CA PRO A 52 19.48 -2.57 -16.53
C PRO A 52 18.09 -2.37 -15.90
N SER A 53 17.24 -1.54 -16.52
CA SER A 53 15.86 -1.28 -16.08
C SER A 53 14.88 -2.46 -16.23
N ASN A 54 15.28 -3.59 -16.83
CA ASN A 54 14.41 -4.75 -16.98
C ASN A 54 13.97 -5.29 -15.60
N ARG A 55 12.72 -5.77 -15.50
CA ARG A 55 12.07 -6.24 -14.25
C ARG A 55 12.26 -5.25 -13.08
N GLY A 56 12.02 -3.96 -13.31
CA GLY A 56 12.12 -2.94 -12.27
C GLY A 56 13.54 -2.77 -11.71
N GLY A 57 14.56 -2.82 -12.57
CA GLY A 57 15.97 -2.77 -12.15
C GLY A 57 16.54 -4.11 -11.68
N SER A 58 15.72 -5.16 -11.54
CA SER A 58 16.20 -6.48 -11.09
C SER A 58 16.83 -7.34 -12.20
N MET A 59 16.76 -6.93 -13.47
CA MET A 59 17.32 -7.66 -14.62
C MET A 59 16.76 -9.09 -14.72
N ILE A 60 17.60 -10.13 -14.76
CA ILE A 60 17.18 -11.55 -14.85
C ILE A 60 17.87 -12.40 -13.76
N ASN A 61 17.26 -13.53 -13.40
CA ASN A 61 17.81 -14.50 -12.46
C ASN A 61 18.47 -15.66 -13.22
N GLY A 62 19.74 -15.97 -12.94
CA GLY A 62 20.49 -17.04 -13.62
C GLY A 62 19.85 -18.42 -13.51
N HIS A 63 19.23 -18.74 -12.38
CA HIS A 63 18.54 -20.04 -12.21
C HIS A 63 17.27 -20.13 -13.07
N ASP A 64 16.51 -19.03 -13.15
CA ASP A 64 15.34 -18.95 -14.04
C ASP A 64 15.74 -18.97 -15.52
N VAL A 65 16.94 -18.49 -15.88
CA VAL A 65 17.50 -18.57 -17.24
C VAL A 65 17.73 -20.01 -17.64
N VAL A 66 18.41 -20.81 -16.80
CA VAL A 66 18.65 -22.24 -17.09
C VAL A 66 17.34 -23.02 -17.14
N ALA A 67 16.49 -22.91 -16.11
CA ALA A 67 15.25 -23.68 -16.03
C ALA A 67 14.27 -23.38 -17.19
N LYS A 68 14.17 -22.11 -17.64
CA LYS A 68 13.37 -21.74 -18.81
C LYS A 68 14.04 -22.15 -20.12
N GLY A 69 15.36 -22.03 -20.20
CA GLY A 69 16.14 -22.41 -21.37
C GLY A 69 16.06 -23.90 -21.69
N GLU A 70 16.22 -24.74 -20.66
CA GLU A 70 16.01 -26.19 -20.76
C GLU A 70 14.59 -26.54 -21.16
N LEU A 71 13.58 -25.85 -20.61
CA LEU A 71 12.17 -26.06 -20.97
C LEU A 71 11.88 -25.66 -22.41
N LEU A 72 12.34 -24.47 -22.84
CA LEU A 72 12.24 -23.97 -24.22
C LEU A 72 12.88 -24.93 -25.20
N THR A 73 14.08 -25.42 -24.88
CA THR A 73 14.81 -26.38 -25.70
C THR A 73 14.13 -27.75 -25.72
N LYS A 74 13.55 -28.21 -24.59
CA LYS A 74 12.80 -29.48 -24.49
C LYS A 74 11.44 -29.43 -25.21
N GLN A 75 10.77 -28.29 -25.22
CA GLN A 75 9.48 -28.08 -25.91
C GLN A 75 9.64 -27.77 -27.40
N GLY A 76 10.83 -27.35 -27.82
CA GLY A 76 11.14 -26.91 -29.17
C GLY A 76 10.96 -25.39 -29.32
N VAL A 77 11.93 -24.75 -29.98
CA VAL A 77 11.91 -23.29 -30.18
C VAL A 77 10.91 -22.91 -31.27
N ARG A 78 9.87 -22.16 -30.87
CA ARG A 78 8.91 -21.51 -31.76
C ARG A 78 9.37 -20.09 -32.08
N LEU A 79 9.95 -19.92 -33.28
CA LEU A 79 10.47 -18.63 -33.75
C LEU A 79 9.41 -17.52 -33.74
N ASP A 80 8.20 -17.84 -34.17
CA ASP A 80 7.06 -16.91 -34.23
C ASP A 80 6.72 -16.30 -32.85
N LEU A 81 6.73 -17.11 -31.79
CA LEU A 81 6.48 -16.66 -30.42
C LEU A 81 7.68 -15.90 -29.83
N LEU A 82 8.90 -16.32 -30.21
CA LEU A 82 10.14 -15.68 -29.77
C LEU A 82 10.30 -14.29 -30.40
N GLU A 83 10.07 -14.14 -31.71
CA GLU A 83 10.16 -12.87 -32.43
C GLU A 83 9.10 -11.86 -31.93
N ALA A 84 7.87 -12.31 -31.69
CA ALA A 84 6.79 -11.45 -31.17
C ALA A 84 7.08 -10.85 -29.78
N SER A 85 7.97 -11.47 -28.99
CA SER A 85 8.36 -11.02 -27.65
C SER A 85 9.75 -10.39 -27.57
N SER A 86 10.45 -10.24 -28.71
CA SER A 86 11.85 -9.83 -28.78
C SER A 86 12.03 -8.34 -29.08
N VAL A 87 12.21 -7.55 -28.01
CA VAL A 87 12.44 -6.10 -28.08
C VAL A 87 13.71 -5.72 -27.31
N ALA A 88 14.55 -4.87 -27.91
CA ALA A 88 15.79 -4.38 -27.34
C ALA A 88 16.06 -2.91 -27.72
N PHE A 89 16.80 -2.20 -26.88
CA PHE A 89 17.35 -0.88 -27.17
C PHE A 89 18.79 -1.00 -27.71
N THR A 90 19.26 -0.03 -28.50
CA THR A 90 20.71 0.12 -28.76
C THR A 90 21.43 0.50 -27.46
N LEU A 91 22.67 0.03 -27.28
CA LEU A 91 23.56 0.57 -26.25
C LEU A 91 23.74 2.07 -26.44
N SER A 92 23.78 2.84 -25.34
CA SER A 92 23.89 4.30 -25.43
C SER A 92 25.18 4.72 -26.14
N LYS A 93 25.07 5.80 -26.93
CA LYS A 93 26.17 6.52 -27.57
C LYS A 93 27.00 7.32 -26.54
N HIS A 94 26.45 7.63 -25.36
CA HIS A 94 27.17 8.30 -24.28
C HIS A 94 28.09 7.31 -23.53
N PRO A 95 29.42 7.57 -23.44
CA PRO A 95 30.37 6.64 -22.84
C PRO A 95 30.03 6.21 -21.41
N ASP A 96 29.65 7.15 -20.54
CA ASP A 96 29.39 6.85 -19.13
C ASP A 96 28.15 5.95 -18.94
N LYS A 97 27.06 6.27 -19.66
CA LYS A 97 25.84 5.47 -19.65
C LYS A 97 26.07 4.08 -20.26
N ARG A 98 26.83 3.99 -21.36
CA ARG A 98 27.27 2.73 -21.97
C ARG A 98 28.10 1.89 -20.99
N ASN A 99 29.07 2.50 -20.31
CA ASN A 99 29.91 1.84 -19.32
C ASN A 99 29.08 1.31 -18.15
N ALA A 100 28.11 2.08 -17.66
CA ALA A 100 27.18 1.63 -16.62
C ALA A 100 26.28 0.47 -17.09
N GLN A 101 25.76 0.51 -18.33
CA GLN A 101 24.95 -0.56 -18.94
C GLN A 101 25.75 -1.87 -19.07
N VAL A 102 27.02 -1.80 -19.50
CA VAL A 102 27.91 -2.98 -19.58
C VAL A 102 28.33 -3.46 -18.18
N ALA A 103 28.68 -2.57 -17.27
CA ALA A 103 29.07 -2.91 -15.90
C ALA A 103 27.94 -3.61 -15.12
N ALA A 104 26.68 -3.22 -15.33
CA ALA A 104 25.53 -3.91 -14.75
C ALA A 104 25.43 -5.38 -15.21
N ASN A 105 25.67 -5.63 -16.51
CA ASN A 105 25.69 -7.00 -17.06
C ASN A 105 26.93 -7.79 -16.59
N GLN A 106 28.09 -7.13 -16.46
CA GLN A 106 29.28 -7.74 -15.88
C GLN A 106 29.04 -8.17 -14.42
N ALA A 107 28.46 -7.29 -13.60
CA ALA A 107 28.11 -7.58 -12.21
C ALA A 107 27.07 -8.71 -12.08
N LEU A 108 26.12 -8.77 -13.01
CA LEU A 108 25.13 -9.85 -13.08
C LEU A 108 25.77 -11.21 -13.41
N ALA A 109 26.68 -11.26 -14.40
CA ALA A 109 27.43 -12.47 -14.73
C ALA A 109 28.38 -12.89 -13.60
N SER A 110 29.14 -11.96 -13.01
CA SER A 110 29.98 -12.22 -11.83
C SER A 110 29.17 -12.59 -10.57
N SER A 111 27.85 -12.42 -10.57
CA SER A 111 26.98 -12.94 -9.52
C SER A 111 26.67 -14.43 -9.71
N ASN A 112 26.58 -14.91 -10.95
CA ASN A 112 26.22 -16.29 -11.33
C ASN A 112 27.15 -16.83 -12.45
N PRO A 113 28.46 -17.00 -12.18
CA PRO A 113 29.44 -17.31 -13.22
C PRO A 113 29.17 -18.65 -13.93
N ASP A 114 28.58 -19.62 -13.24
CA ASP A 114 28.28 -20.95 -13.76
C ASP A 114 26.95 -21.02 -14.54
N LEU A 115 26.20 -19.91 -14.62
CA LEU A 115 24.86 -19.85 -15.23
C LEU A 115 24.71 -18.75 -16.30
N LEU A 116 25.56 -17.72 -16.30
CA LEU A 116 25.42 -16.53 -17.15
C LEU A 116 26.74 -16.15 -17.82
N ALA A 117 26.70 -15.96 -19.14
CA ALA A 117 27.86 -15.48 -19.90
C ALA A 117 28.18 -14.01 -19.57
N PRO A 118 29.48 -13.67 -19.37
CA PRO A 118 29.90 -12.28 -19.28
C PRO A 118 29.70 -11.53 -20.61
N PRO A 119 29.68 -10.19 -20.60
CA PRO A 119 29.90 -9.38 -21.79
C PRO A 119 31.19 -9.78 -22.52
N SER A 120 31.11 -9.86 -23.85
CA SER A 120 32.21 -10.21 -24.75
C SER A 120 32.88 -8.98 -25.38
N GLY A 121 32.25 -7.81 -25.27
CA GLY A 121 32.68 -6.55 -25.90
C GLY A 121 32.10 -6.34 -27.30
N GLY A 122 31.58 -7.39 -27.94
CA GLY A 122 30.93 -7.34 -29.26
C GLY A 122 29.46 -6.88 -29.22
N GLU A 123 28.91 -6.55 -28.04
CA GLU A 123 27.50 -6.25 -27.89
C GLU A 123 27.10 -4.86 -28.43
N ARG A 124 25.88 -4.81 -28.98
CA ARG A 124 25.27 -3.63 -29.60
C ARG A 124 23.93 -3.26 -28.97
N TYR A 125 23.26 -4.21 -28.30
CA TYR A 125 21.86 -4.07 -27.88
C TYR A 125 21.60 -4.49 -26.43
N LEU A 126 20.49 -4.02 -25.86
CA LEU A 126 20.01 -4.26 -24.50
C LEU A 126 18.56 -4.74 -24.51
N SER A 127 18.35 -6.02 -24.23
CA SER A 127 17.03 -6.66 -24.24
C SER A 127 16.13 -6.23 -23.07
N VAL A 128 14.90 -5.85 -23.42
CA VAL A 128 13.77 -5.65 -22.49
C VAL A 128 12.74 -6.80 -22.61
N GLY A 129 12.60 -7.36 -23.81
CA GLY A 129 11.89 -8.62 -24.08
C GLY A 129 12.85 -9.79 -24.36
N SER A 130 12.38 -11.04 -24.29
CA SER A 130 13.16 -12.27 -24.56
C SER A 130 14.50 -12.44 -23.83
N SER A 131 14.79 -11.65 -22.79
CA SER A 131 16.09 -11.61 -22.12
C SER A 131 16.53 -12.94 -21.50
N HIS A 132 15.59 -13.76 -21.00
CA HIS A 132 15.92 -15.07 -20.43
C HIS A 132 16.40 -16.05 -21.51
N SER A 133 15.63 -16.20 -22.60
CA SER A 133 15.98 -17.05 -23.75
C SER A 133 17.32 -16.63 -24.36
N THR A 134 17.53 -15.32 -24.49
CA THR A 134 18.77 -14.74 -25.03
C THR A 134 19.97 -15.02 -24.13
N ALA A 135 19.84 -14.82 -22.81
CA ALA A 135 20.91 -15.10 -21.86
C ALA A 135 21.26 -16.59 -21.80
N TYR A 136 20.27 -17.48 -21.91
CA TYR A 136 20.50 -18.93 -21.97
C TYR A 136 21.29 -19.30 -23.23
N MET A 137 20.88 -18.80 -24.40
CA MET A 137 21.60 -19.03 -25.66
C MET A 137 23.02 -18.45 -25.64
N ARG A 138 23.26 -17.31 -24.99
CA ARG A 138 24.62 -16.79 -24.75
C ARG A 138 25.45 -17.71 -23.86
N ALA A 139 24.88 -18.25 -22.79
CA ALA A 139 25.57 -19.15 -21.87
C ALA A 139 25.91 -20.51 -22.52
N LEU A 140 25.08 -20.98 -23.46
CA LEU A 140 25.41 -22.11 -24.35
C LEU A 140 26.57 -21.77 -25.30
N LEU A 141 26.51 -20.64 -26.02
CA LEU A 141 27.58 -20.20 -26.93
C LEU A 141 28.93 -19.98 -26.24
N ALA A 142 28.91 -19.56 -24.96
CA ALA A 142 30.10 -19.39 -24.14
C ALA A 142 30.63 -20.70 -23.53
N GLY A 143 29.94 -21.83 -23.71
CA GLY A 143 30.31 -23.13 -23.13
C GLY A 143 30.15 -23.22 -21.61
N ILE A 144 29.45 -22.27 -20.98
CA ILE A 144 29.20 -22.24 -19.53
C ILE A 144 28.12 -23.25 -19.16
N ILE A 145 27.01 -23.26 -19.92
CA ILE A 145 25.99 -24.29 -19.84
C ILE A 145 26.33 -25.35 -20.89
N PRO A 146 26.37 -26.65 -20.54
CA PRO A 146 26.63 -27.70 -21.51
C PRO A 146 25.51 -27.78 -22.56
N GLU A 147 25.89 -28.01 -23.82
CA GLU A 147 24.91 -28.23 -24.89
C GLU A 147 23.99 -29.42 -24.60
N SER A 148 22.70 -29.13 -24.53
CA SER A 148 21.64 -30.13 -24.51
C SER A 148 21.71 -31.08 -25.71
N THR A 149 21.06 -32.25 -25.62
CA THR A 149 20.88 -33.16 -26.75
C THR A 149 20.05 -32.58 -27.90
N VAL A 150 19.20 -31.58 -27.64
CA VAL A 150 18.32 -30.98 -28.66
C VAL A 150 19.06 -29.91 -29.49
N THR A 151 19.99 -29.16 -28.89
CA THR A 151 20.85 -28.19 -29.63
C THR A 151 21.81 -28.86 -30.61
N LYS A 152 22.04 -30.17 -30.46
CA LYS A 152 22.84 -31.01 -31.37
C LYS A 152 22.07 -31.52 -32.59
N GLN A 153 20.75 -31.36 -32.61
CA GLN A 153 19.90 -31.69 -33.77
C GLN A 153 19.74 -30.46 -34.67
N GLU A 154 19.68 -30.68 -35.98
CA GLU A 154 19.33 -29.63 -36.96
C GLU A 154 17.91 -29.11 -36.67
N GLY A 155 17.77 -27.81 -36.41
CA GLY A 155 16.47 -27.21 -36.10
C GLY A 155 16.54 -25.75 -35.62
N PRO A 156 15.38 -25.12 -35.34
CA PRO A 156 15.28 -23.68 -35.07
C PRO A 156 16.16 -23.17 -33.92
N ALA A 157 16.41 -24.01 -32.90
CA ALA A 157 17.29 -23.67 -31.79
C ALA A 157 18.75 -23.41 -32.24
N LYS A 158 19.26 -24.22 -33.19
CA LYS A 158 20.61 -24.08 -33.75
C LYS A 158 20.72 -22.84 -34.63
N THR A 159 19.67 -22.52 -35.39
CA THR A 159 19.57 -21.26 -36.14
C THR A 159 19.58 -20.05 -35.21
N CYS A 160 18.83 -20.08 -34.10
CA CYS A 160 18.82 -19.00 -33.11
C CYS A 160 20.20 -18.77 -32.48
N LEU A 161 20.99 -19.83 -32.24
CA LEU A 161 22.33 -19.72 -31.65
C LEU A 161 23.33 -19.01 -32.58
N HIS A 162 23.38 -19.37 -33.87
CA HIS A 162 24.41 -18.85 -34.79
C HIS A 162 23.95 -17.67 -35.63
N THR A 163 22.72 -17.69 -36.15
CA THR A 163 22.15 -16.66 -37.03
C THR A 163 21.35 -15.62 -36.25
N GLY A 164 20.76 -16.02 -35.11
CA GLY A 164 19.80 -15.21 -34.38
C GLY A 164 18.38 -15.35 -34.93
N TRP A 165 17.51 -14.42 -34.50
CA TRP A 165 16.12 -14.28 -34.94
C TRP A 165 15.77 -12.80 -35.06
N ARG A 166 14.57 -12.46 -35.54
CA ARG A 166 14.14 -11.07 -35.71
C ARG A 166 13.83 -10.40 -34.37
N TRP A 167 14.42 -9.23 -34.16
CA TRP A 167 14.13 -8.33 -33.03
C TRP A 167 13.42 -7.06 -33.51
N LEU A 168 12.73 -6.37 -32.60
CA LEU A 168 12.46 -4.95 -32.70
C LEU A 168 13.55 -4.19 -31.94
N ILE A 169 14.36 -3.41 -32.66
CA ILE A 169 15.44 -2.60 -32.12
C ILE A 169 14.99 -1.15 -32.04
N LEU A 170 15.06 -0.57 -30.83
CA LEU A 170 14.75 0.82 -30.51
C LEU A 170 16.05 1.62 -30.34
N GLU A 171 16.11 2.86 -30.82
CA GLU A 171 17.29 3.72 -30.62
C GLU A 171 17.42 4.21 -29.16
N ASP A 172 18.66 4.38 -28.70
CA ASP A 172 19.05 4.78 -27.33
C ASP A 172 18.49 6.13 -26.89
N LEU A 173 18.41 7.07 -27.84
CA LEU A 173 17.81 8.39 -27.68
C LEU A 173 16.35 8.35 -27.16
N LEU A 174 15.62 7.24 -27.36
CA LEU A 174 14.27 7.06 -26.80
C LEU A 174 14.29 6.85 -25.28
N GLU A 175 15.30 6.15 -24.74
CA GLU A 175 15.51 6.03 -23.29
C GLU A 175 16.02 7.35 -22.69
N GLU A 176 16.77 8.13 -23.46
CA GLU A 176 17.35 9.40 -22.99
C GLU A 176 16.27 10.47 -22.81
N GLU A 177 15.33 10.57 -23.76
CA GLU A 177 14.17 11.47 -23.65
C GLU A 177 13.07 10.90 -22.73
N PHE A 178 12.87 9.57 -22.70
CA PHE A 178 11.84 8.91 -21.90
C PHE A 178 12.41 7.77 -21.03
N PRO A 179 13.03 8.07 -19.87
CA PRO A 179 13.71 7.07 -19.03
C PRO A 179 12.83 5.95 -18.48
N SER A 180 11.50 6.13 -18.43
CA SER A 180 10.54 5.12 -17.99
C SER A 180 10.18 4.11 -19.09
N LEU A 181 10.45 4.42 -20.36
CA LEU A 181 10.03 3.65 -21.52
C LEU A 181 10.57 2.20 -21.52
N PRO A 182 11.86 1.91 -21.21
CA PRO A 182 12.34 0.52 -21.16
C PRO A 182 11.64 -0.31 -20.07
N MET A 183 11.29 0.31 -18.93
CA MET A 183 10.59 -0.37 -17.85
C MET A 183 9.13 -0.62 -18.20
N MET A 184 8.44 0.35 -18.83
CA MET A 184 7.07 0.17 -19.33
C MET A 184 7.01 -0.94 -20.40
N ILE A 185 7.92 -0.94 -21.36
CA ILE A 185 7.97 -1.97 -22.41
C ILE A 185 8.27 -3.34 -21.80
N ALA A 186 9.29 -3.46 -20.94
CA ALA A 186 9.58 -4.72 -20.24
C ALA A 186 8.35 -5.21 -19.47
N SER A 187 7.65 -4.32 -18.77
CA SER A 187 6.43 -4.63 -18.02
C SER A 187 5.28 -5.11 -18.91
N GLY A 188 4.97 -4.40 -20.00
CA GLY A 188 3.88 -4.78 -20.92
C GLY A 188 4.17 -6.08 -21.68
N LEU A 189 5.43 -6.31 -22.09
CA LEU A 189 5.84 -7.59 -22.69
C LEU A 189 5.72 -8.78 -21.73
N ASN A 190 5.69 -8.57 -20.40
CA ASN A 190 5.36 -9.61 -19.43
C ASN A 190 3.84 -9.71 -19.14
N SER A 191 3.00 -8.79 -19.62
CA SER A 191 1.56 -8.78 -19.40
C SER A 191 0.80 -9.62 -20.45
N SER A 192 0.59 -10.89 -20.10
CA SER A 192 -0.44 -11.79 -20.63
C SER A 192 -0.50 -12.01 -22.16
N ASN A 193 0.25 -13.01 -22.64
CA ASN A 193 -0.21 -13.94 -23.69
C ASN A 193 0.60 -15.25 -23.69
N GLN A 194 0.40 -16.07 -22.65
CA GLN A 194 0.96 -17.41 -22.42
C GLN A 194 2.51 -17.53 -22.36
N VAL A 195 3.01 -18.31 -21.38
CA VAL A 195 4.44 -18.72 -21.18
C VAL A 195 5.36 -17.78 -20.38
N LEU A 196 5.00 -16.52 -20.08
CA LEU A 196 5.87 -15.64 -19.26
C LEU A 196 5.63 -15.76 -17.74
N VAL A 197 6.70 -15.56 -16.96
CA VAL A 197 6.68 -15.65 -15.49
C VAL A 197 6.16 -14.34 -14.90
N ASN A 198 4.96 -14.42 -14.32
CA ASN A 198 4.31 -13.35 -13.55
C ASN A 198 5.29 -12.73 -12.53
N GLN A 199 5.19 -11.42 -12.35
CA GLN A 199 6.03 -10.68 -11.41
C GLN A 199 5.76 -11.13 -9.96
N SER A 200 6.83 -11.43 -9.23
CA SER A 200 6.82 -11.73 -7.79
C SER A 200 6.63 -10.47 -6.94
N GLU A 201 6.29 -10.63 -5.65
CA GLU A 201 6.10 -9.50 -4.74
C GLU A 201 7.37 -8.61 -4.63
N VAL A 202 8.56 -9.22 -4.66
CA VAL A 202 9.84 -8.49 -4.58
C VAL A 202 10.09 -7.70 -5.87
N GLU A 203 9.78 -8.26 -7.04
CA GLU A 203 9.89 -7.55 -8.32
C GLU A 203 8.90 -6.39 -8.40
N VAL A 204 7.68 -6.54 -7.87
CA VAL A 204 6.69 -5.46 -7.80
C VAL A 204 7.15 -4.36 -6.83
N LEU A 205 7.67 -4.72 -5.65
CA LEU A 205 8.26 -3.75 -4.71
C LEU A 205 9.44 -2.97 -5.33
N MET A 206 10.32 -3.67 -6.05
CA MET A 206 11.42 -3.05 -6.80
C MET A 206 10.93 -2.11 -7.90
N THR A 207 9.94 -2.56 -8.68
CA THR A 207 9.34 -1.76 -9.76
C THR A 207 8.68 -0.50 -9.21
N MET A 208 7.95 -0.58 -8.10
CA MET A 208 7.41 0.58 -7.40
C MET A 208 8.51 1.53 -6.92
N GLY A 209 9.54 0.99 -6.25
CA GLY A 209 10.69 1.78 -5.78
C GLY A 209 11.42 2.52 -6.90
N ARG A 210 11.54 1.90 -8.08
CA ARG A 210 12.13 2.53 -9.27
C ARG A 210 11.24 3.61 -9.89
N TYR A 211 9.92 3.40 -9.97
CA TYR A 211 8.98 4.46 -10.38
C TYR A 211 9.05 5.70 -9.48
N VAL A 212 9.17 5.51 -8.17
CA VAL A 212 9.30 6.63 -7.23
C VAL A 212 10.68 7.30 -7.34
N SER A 213 11.77 6.53 -7.29
CA SER A 213 13.14 7.07 -7.23
C SER A 213 13.64 7.67 -8.55
N LEU A 214 13.32 7.07 -9.70
CA LEU A 214 13.84 7.51 -11.01
C LEU A 214 12.88 8.41 -11.79
N HIS A 215 11.58 8.37 -11.47
CA HIS A 215 10.56 9.09 -12.23
C HIS A 215 9.71 10.04 -11.36
N GLY A 216 10.09 10.23 -10.09
CA GLY A 216 9.45 11.18 -9.18
C GLY A 216 7.98 10.86 -8.85
N MET A 217 7.51 9.66 -9.18
CA MET A 217 6.10 9.29 -9.02
C MET A 217 5.75 9.09 -7.54
N THR A 218 4.51 9.35 -7.17
CA THR A 218 3.99 8.91 -5.87
C THR A 218 3.86 7.39 -5.83
N VAL A 219 3.94 6.80 -4.63
CA VAL A 219 3.75 5.35 -4.45
C VAL A 219 2.39 4.86 -4.97
N GLN A 220 1.35 5.71 -4.95
CA GLN A 220 0.04 5.36 -5.53
C GLN A 220 0.05 5.36 -7.06
N GLN A 221 0.70 6.32 -7.72
CA GLN A 221 0.90 6.29 -9.18
C GLN A 221 1.73 5.07 -9.59
N ALA A 222 2.81 4.78 -8.86
CA ALA A 222 3.63 3.58 -9.06
C ALA A 222 2.80 2.29 -8.89
N LYS A 223 1.89 2.23 -7.90
CA LYS A 223 0.95 1.11 -7.71
C LYS A 223 0.03 0.93 -8.92
N MET A 224 -0.53 2.02 -9.47
CA MET A 224 -1.38 1.95 -10.66
C MET A 224 -0.60 1.43 -11.87
N ARG A 225 0.62 1.93 -12.13
CA ARG A 225 1.50 1.41 -13.20
C ARG A 225 1.87 -0.07 -13.00
N CYS A 226 2.00 -0.54 -11.75
CA CYS A 226 2.18 -1.97 -11.46
C CYS A 226 0.89 -2.80 -11.52
N LEU A 227 -0.30 -2.21 -11.45
CA LEU A 227 -1.57 -2.94 -11.64
C LEU A 227 -1.84 -3.24 -13.12
N GLU A 228 -1.44 -2.33 -14.02
CA GLU A 228 -1.56 -2.48 -15.48
C GLU A 228 -0.85 -3.73 -16.03
N THR A 229 0.08 -4.34 -15.28
CA THR A 229 0.86 -5.51 -15.70
C THR A 229 0.26 -6.86 -15.30
N GLU A 230 -0.89 -6.86 -14.60
CA GLU A 230 -1.52 -8.03 -13.98
C GLU A 230 -0.55 -8.92 -13.16
N PRO A 231 0.14 -8.38 -12.14
CA PRO A 231 1.10 -9.15 -11.36
C PRO A 231 0.41 -10.23 -10.52
N ALA A 232 1.15 -11.29 -10.15
CA ALA A 232 0.62 -12.41 -9.36
C ALA A 232 0.08 -11.98 -7.98
N CYS A 233 0.46 -10.80 -7.51
CA CYS A 233 0.05 -10.22 -6.24
C CYS A 233 -1.08 -9.19 -6.34
N LYS A 234 -1.79 -9.07 -7.48
CA LYS A 234 -2.81 -8.03 -7.72
C LYS A 234 -3.84 -7.89 -6.59
N ASP A 235 -4.34 -9.00 -6.05
CA ASP A 235 -5.33 -9.06 -4.96
C ASP A 235 -4.86 -8.46 -3.60
N TYR A 236 -3.57 -8.14 -3.49
CA TYR A 236 -2.97 -7.55 -2.28
C TYR A 236 -1.88 -6.53 -2.59
N ILE A 237 -1.87 -5.94 -3.79
CA ILE A 237 -0.85 -4.97 -4.20
C ILE A 237 -0.86 -3.70 -3.34
N ASP A 238 -2.01 -3.31 -2.77
CA ASP A 238 -2.12 -2.22 -1.79
C ASP A 238 -1.24 -2.46 -0.55
N VAL A 239 -1.06 -3.73 -0.16
CA VAL A 239 -0.19 -4.14 0.95
C VAL A 239 1.27 -3.92 0.57
N LEU A 240 1.66 -4.23 -0.67
CA LEU A 240 3.02 -3.99 -1.17
C LEU A 240 3.30 -2.48 -1.28
N ALA A 241 2.35 -1.69 -1.79
CA ALA A 241 2.45 -0.24 -1.85
C ALA A 241 2.61 0.36 -0.43
N HIS A 242 1.83 -0.09 0.54
CA HIS A 242 1.95 0.32 1.95
C HIS A 242 3.29 -0.11 2.57
N PHE A 243 3.78 -1.30 2.21
CA PHE A 243 5.08 -1.80 2.66
C PHE A 243 6.22 -0.92 2.13
N ALA A 244 6.25 -0.66 0.82
CA ALA A 244 7.24 0.22 0.20
C ALA A 244 7.24 1.60 0.86
N ALA A 245 6.07 2.23 0.98
CA ALA A 245 5.91 3.58 1.53
C ALA A 245 6.40 3.74 2.99
N ARG A 246 6.41 2.67 3.80
CA ARG A 246 6.76 2.73 5.24
C ARG A 246 8.06 2.04 5.62
N TYR A 247 8.49 1.03 4.87
CA TYR A 247 9.59 0.14 5.25
C TYR A 247 10.69 0.03 4.18
N GLY A 248 10.59 0.77 3.07
CA GLY A 248 11.53 0.69 1.95
C GLY A 248 12.96 1.18 2.21
N GLY A 249 13.23 1.80 3.36
CA GLY A 249 14.55 2.33 3.72
C GLY A 249 14.80 3.80 3.37
N GLY A 250 13.76 4.57 3.04
CA GLY A 250 13.85 6.00 2.73
C GLY A 250 14.03 6.30 1.23
N ILE A 251 14.61 7.46 0.93
CA ILE A 251 14.87 7.91 -0.45
C ILE A 251 15.74 6.89 -1.17
N GLY A 252 15.39 6.52 -2.41
CA GLY A 252 16.09 5.47 -3.18
C GLY A 252 15.62 4.04 -2.90
N PHE A 253 14.84 3.80 -1.84
CA PHE A 253 14.39 2.48 -1.39
C PHE A 253 15.53 1.43 -1.22
N PRO A 254 16.66 1.79 -0.57
CA PRO A 254 17.87 0.96 -0.59
C PRO A 254 17.70 -0.41 0.09
N LEU A 255 16.76 -0.55 1.03
CA LEU A 255 16.44 -1.86 1.62
C LEU A 255 15.65 -2.76 0.67
N LEU A 256 14.84 -2.20 -0.23
CA LEU A 256 14.21 -2.97 -1.30
C LEU A 256 15.26 -3.39 -2.34
N GLU A 257 16.19 -2.49 -2.70
CA GLU A 257 17.28 -2.83 -3.63
C GLU A 257 18.16 -3.95 -3.10
N PHE A 258 18.51 -3.94 -1.80
CA PHE A 258 19.14 -5.07 -1.13
C PHE A 258 18.31 -6.36 -1.29
N LEU A 259 17.00 -6.31 -1.00
CA LEU A 259 16.12 -7.48 -1.08
C LEU A 259 16.04 -8.07 -2.50
N GLY A 260 16.00 -7.20 -3.52
CA GLY A 260 16.03 -7.57 -4.93
C GLY A 260 17.37 -8.13 -5.41
N HIS A 261 18.50 -7.72 -4.81
CA HIS A 261 19.80 -8.36 -5.06
C HIS A 261 19.91 -9.70 -4.34
N PHE A 262 19.46 -9.78 -3.09
CA PHE A 262 19.54 -10.98 -2.26
C PHE A 262 18.69 -12.14 -2.82
N SER A 263 17.52 -11.86 -3.39
CA SER A 263 16.65 -12.90 -3.97
C SER A 263 17.30 -13.68 -5.11
N LYS A 264 18.09 -13.01 -5.96
CA LYS A 264 18.82 -13.65 -7.06
C LYS A 264 19.83 -14.69 -6.58
N VAL A 265 20.48 -14.44 -5.43
CA VAL A 265 21.51 -15.33 -4.85
C VAL A 265 20.93 -16.66 -4.36
N HIS A 266 19.64 -16.69 -3.99
CA HIS A 266 19.01 -17.88 -3.39
C HIS A 266 18.21 -18.76 -4.37
N GLY A 267 18.15 -18.38 -5.65
CA GLY A 267 18.03 -19.34 -6.75
C GLY A 267 16.64 -19.67 -7.29
N ALA A 268 15.60 -18.92 -6.94
CA ALA A 268 14.31 -18.96 -7.63
C ALA A 268 13.52 -17.66 -7.40
N SER A 269 12.71 -17.25 -8.38
CA SER A 269 11.72 -16.20 -8.21
C SER A 269 10.54 -16.71 -7.36
N LEU A 270 10.76 -16.87 -6.05
CA LEU A 270 9.78 -17.36 -5.09
C LEU A 270 8.73 -16.29 -4.74
N VAL A 271 7.48 -16.75 -4.61
CA VAL A 271 6.36 -15.95 -4.09
C VAL A 271 6.41 -15.98 -2.56
N LEU A 272 6.25 -14.82 -1.91
CA LEU A 272 6.32 -14.69 -0.44
C LEU A 272 5.06 -15.20 0.26
N GLY A 273 3.91 -15.01 -0.39
CA GLY A 273 2.59 -15.45 0.06
C GLY A 273 1.77 -14.32 0.70
N SER A 274 0.52 -14.18 0.24
CA SER A 274 -0.40 -13.10 0.63
C SER A 274 -0.63 -12.96 2.13
N GLU A 275 -0.87 -14.07 2.84
CA GLU A 275 -1.08 -14.08 4.30
C GLU A 275 0.18 -13.66 5.08
N PHE A 276 1.36 -14.06 4.60
CA PHE A 276 2.63 -13.72 5.24
C PHE A 276 2.93 -12.22 5.06
N ILE A 277 2.86 -11.71 3.83
CA ILE A 277 3.16 -10.28 3.59
C ILE A 277 2.11 -9.35 4.22
N ARG A 278 0.83 -9.76 4.29
CA ARG A 278 -0.21 -9.04 5.06
C ARG A 278 0.14 -8.99 6.54
N ALA A 279 0.65 -10.07 7.14
CA ALA A 279 1.11 -10.08 8.53
C ALA A 279 2.34 -9.17 8.73
N VAL A 280 3.40 -9.36 7.93
CA VAL A 280 4.65 -8.58 8.02
C VAL A 280 4.45 -7.09 7.73
N THR A 281 3.41 -6.70 6.98
CA THR A 281 3.10 -5.30 6.67
C THR A 281 2.17 -4.65 7.69
N ASN A 282 1.02 -5.29 7.97
CA ASN A 282 -0.09 -4.66 8.69
C ASN A 282 -0.05 -4.88 10.20
N PHE A 283 0.80 -5.77 10.71
CA PHE A 283 0.94 -5.93 12.15
C PHE A 283 1.69 -4.75 12.76
N ASP A 284 1.01 -4.14 13.73
CA ASP A 284 1.62 -3.32 14.77
C ASP A 284 2.21 -4.24 15.85
N PHE A 285 3.54 -4.17 16.00
CA PHE A 285 4.32 -4.87 17.00
C PHE A 285 4.28 -4.19 18.39
N LYS A 286 3.65 -3.01 18.51
CA LYS A 286 3.52 -2.22 19.74
C LYS A 286 4.86 -1.80 20.34
N VAL A 287 5.76 -1.32 19.49
CA VAL A 287 7.02 -0.68 19.90
C VAL A 287 6.85 0.82 19.70
N GLU A 288 6.94 1.59 20.79
CA GLU A 288 6.76 3.04 20.74
C GLU A 288 7.89 3.70 19.93
N GLY A 289 7.53 4.61 19.03
CA GLY A 289 8.48 5.38 18.21
C GLY A 289 9.23 4.62 17.11
N ASN A 290 9.10 3.28 17.01
CA ASN A 290 9.83 2.49 16.01
C ASN A 290 8.92 1.50 15.27
N LEU A 291 8.89 1.60 13.94
CA LEU A 291 8.05 0.76 13.07
C LEU A 291 8.71 -0.58 12.66
N LEU A 292 9.97 -0.80 13.07
CA LEU A 292 10.80 -1.98 12.82
C LEU A 292 11.07 -2.28 11.32
N PRO A 293 11.53 -1.31 10.50
CA PRO A 293 11.78 -1.53 9.07
C PRO A 293 12.85 -2.60 8.79
N CYS A 294 13.97 -2.62 9.52
CA CYS A 294 15.06 -3.57 9.25
C CYS A 294 14.65 -5.00 9.60
N LEU A 295 13.94 -5.20 10.72
CA LEU A 295 13.38 -6.49 11.10
C LEU A 295 12.34 -6.99 10.08
N ARG A 296 11.48 -6.11 9.55
CA ARG A 296 10.52 -6.50 8.50
C ARG A 296 11.23 -6.95 7.22
N ILE A 297 12.29 -6.24 6.81
CA ILE A 297 13.14 -6.64 5.69
C ILE A 297 13.86 -7.96 5.98
N ALA A 298 14.32 -8.20 7.21
CA ALA A 298 14.92 -9.46 7.63
C ALA A 298 13.95 -10.65 7.57
N LEU A 299 12.68 -10.45 7.96
CA LEU A 299 11.61 -11.45 7.80
C LEU A 299 11.37 -11.77 6.31
N LEU A 300 11.40 -10.77 5.43
CA LEU A 300 11.30 -11.02 3.98
C LEU A 300 12.54 -11.75 3.45
N ALA A 301 13.76 -11.35 3.83
CA ALA A 301 15.00 -12.00 3.43
C ALA A 301 15.03 -13.48 3.85
N ALA A 302 14.63 -13.78 5.09
CA ALA A 302 14.45 -15.16 5.57
C ALA A 302 13.49 -15.94 4.68
N GLN A 303 12.29 -15.41 4.39
CA GLN A 303 11.31 -16.08 3.55
C GLN A 303 11.84 -16.34 2.12
N ILE A 304 12.54 -15.39 1.51
CA ILE A 304 13.16 -15.54 0.18
C ILE A 304 14.28 -16.60 0.20
N SER A 305 15.05 -16.67 1.29
CA SER A 305 16.12 -17.65 1.45
C SER A 305 15.64 -19.09 1.69
N SER A 306 14.33 -19.33 1.72
CA SER A 306 13.77 -20.64 2.09
C SER A 306 14.38 -21.80 1.29
N PRO A 307 14.77 -22.91 1.96
CA PRO A 307 15.11 -24.16 1.28
C PRO A 307 13.87 -24.94 0.81
N VAL A 308 12.68 -24.63 1.36
CA VAL A 308 11.44 -25.36 1.08
C VAL A 308 10.42 -24.44 0.40
N SER A 309 9.97 -24.84 -0.78
CA SER A 309 8.85 -24.21 -1.48
C SER A 309 7.80 -25.23 -1.85
N ALA A 310 6.54 -24.79 -1.94
CA ALA A 310 5.45 -25.55 -2.53
C ALA A 310 4.68 -24.61 -3.46
N ASP A 311 4.39 -25.05 -4.68
CA ASP A 311 3.69 -24.25 -5.70
C ASP A 311 4.38 -22.89 -5.97
N LYS A 312 5.72 -22.87 -5.90
CA LYS A 312 6.60 -21.68 -5.95
C LYS A 312 6.41 -20.66 -4.82
N VAL A 313 5.59 -20.96 -3.81
CA VAL A 313 5.48 -20.17 -2.58
C VAL A 313 6.50 -20.65 -1.56
N ALA A 314 7.27 -19.72 -0.99
CA ALA A 314 8.23 -20.00 0.08
C ALA A 314 7.52 -20.48 1.37
N LYS A 315 8.11 -21.46 2.07
CA LYS A 315 7.54 -22.03 3.31
C LYS A 315 8.57 -22.15 4.44
N LEU A 316 9.26 -21.06 4.77
CA LEU A 316 10.13 -21.00 5.96
C LEU A 316 9.40 -20.37 7.15
N LEU A 317 8.92 -19.14 6.97
CA LEU A 317 8.14 -18.40 7.95
C LEU A 317 6.64 -18.45 7.60
N SER A 318 5.82 -18.40 8.64
CA SER A 318 4.36 -18.42 8.53
C SER A 318 3.76 -17.20 9.24
N LYS A 319 2.51 -16.86 8.92
CA LYS A 319 1.72 -15.85 9.64
C LYS A 319 1.76 -16.05 11.16
N THR A 320 1.64 -17.30 11.61
CA THR A 320 1.68 -17.68 13.03
C THR A 320 2.98 -17.28 13.71
N ASP A 321 4.11 -17.29 13.00
CA ASP A 321 5.41 -16.91 13.57
C ASP A 321 5.48 -15.38 13.76
N VAL A 322 4.98 -14.61 12.78
CA VAL A 322 4.83 -13.14 12.92
C VAL A 322 3.82 -12.78 14.03
N GLU A 323 2.75 -13.57 14.18
CA GLU A 323 1.79 -13.43 15.29
C GLU A 323 2.43 -13.69 16.66
N LYS A 324 3.33 -14.67 16.80
CA LYS A 324 4.10 -14.90 18.04
C LYS A 324 4.96 -13.68 18.37
N LEU A 325 5.73 -13.15 17.41
CA LEU A 325 6.56 -11.94 17.60
C LEU A 325 5.71 -10.74 18.05
N ARG A 326 4.54 -10.55 17.42
CA ARG A 326 3.56 -9.54 17.82
C ARG A 326 3.01 -9.77 19.24
N ALA A 327 2.79 -11.03 19.62
CA ALA A 327 2.22 -11.43 20.92
C ALA A 327 3.24 -11.48 22.07
N LEU A 328 4.56 -11.35 21.81
CA LEU A 328 5.59 -11.29 22.85
C LEU A 328 5.24 -10.24 23.91
N LYS A 329 5.27 -10.64 25.19
CA LYS A 329 5.02 -9.74 26.33
C LYS A 329 6.15 -8.74 26.55
N ASP A 330 7.39 -9.23 26.43
CA ASP A 330 8.58 -8.38 26.38
C ASP A 330 8.88 -8.00 24.93
N LYS A 331 9.15 -6.71 24.70
CA LYS A 331 9.52 -6.16 23.39
C LYS A 331 11.02 -5.93 23.24
N GLY A 332 11.81 -6.09 24.32
CA GLY A 332 13.27 -5.98 24.32
C GLY A 332 13.93 -6.68 23.13
N PRO A 333 13.67 -7.98 22.88
CA PRO A 333 14.31 -8.72 21.78
C PRO A 333 14.02 -8.16 20.38
N LEU A 334 12.86 -7.52 20.17
CA LEU A 334 12.54 -6.89 18.88
C LEU A 334 13.29 -5.57 18.68
N VAL A 335 13.46 -4.80 19.76
CA VAL A 335 14.22 -3.54 19.75
C VAL A 335 15.72 -3.80 19.62
N GLU A 336 16.23 -4.83 20.28
CA GLU A 336 17.62 -5.26 20.19
C GLU A 336 17.94 -5.75 18.77
N ALA A 337 17.09 -6.60 18.19
CA ALA A 337 17.24 -7.06 16.81
C ALA A 337 17.17 -5.92 15.78
N GLU A 338 16.25 -4.96 15.92
CA GLU A 338 16.18 -3.80 15.02
C GLU A 338 17.43 -2.91 15.16
N THR A 339 17.91 -2.68 16.39
CA THR A 339 19.14 -1.92 16.65
C THR A 339 20.36 -2.60 16.04
N LEU A 340 20.49 -3.92 16.20
CA LEU A 340 21.56 -4.72 15.61
C LEU A 340 21.52 -4.65 14.07
N LEU A 341 20.38 -4.94 13.46
CA LEU A 341 20.23 -4.91 12.00
C LEU A 341 20.51 -3.52 11.43
N LYS A 342 20.04 -2.46 12.09
CA LYS A 342 20.35 -1.07 11.70
C LYS A 342 21.86 -0.79 11.77
N GLY A 343 22.54 -1.18 12.85
CA GLY A 343 23.99 -1.00 12.98
C GLY A 343 24.78 -1.81 11.95
N CYS A 344 24.37 -3.04 11.64
CA CYS A 344 24.95 -3.85 10.56
C CYS A 344 24.75 -3.19 9.18
N TRP A 345 23.58 -2.59 8.94
CA TRP A 345 23.29 -1.87 7.69
C TRP A 345 24.14 -0.61 7.54
N GLU A 346 24.23 0.22 8.57
CA GLU A 346 25.08 1.42 8.60
C GLU A 346 26.57 1.05 8.40
N THR A 347 27.02 -0.06 9.00
CA THR A 347 28.39 -0.60 8.79
C THR A 347 28.62 -1.00 7.33
N VAL A 348 27.64 -1.63 6.68
CA VAL A 348 27.71 -1.97 5.25
C VAL A 348 27.74 -0.72 4.36
N GLN A 349 26.94 0.30 4.67
CA GLN A 349 26.95 1.56 3.93
C GLN A 349 28.28 2.31 4.08
N ALA A 350 28.90 2.31 5.27
CA ALA A 350 30.18 2.95 5.53
C ALA A 350 31.40 2.20 4.93
N ALA A 351 31.29 0.90 4.68
CA ALA A 351 32.41 0.07 4.21
C ALA A 351 32.74 0.29 2.73
N THR A 352 33.42 1.38 2.36
CA THR A 352 33.80 1.67 0.95
C THR A 352 34.75 0.64 0.34
N ASN A 353 35.60 -0.01 1.14
CA ASN A 353 36.72 -0.82 0.68
C ASN A 353 36.37 -2.31 0.46
N VAL A 354 35.10 -2.70 0.67
CA VAL A 354 34.62 -4.08 0.53
C VAL A 354 33.80 -4.21 -0.77
N GLN A 355 33.94 -5.31 -1.50
CA GLN A 355 33.11 -5.57 -2.68
C GLN A 355 31.62 -5.60 -2.32
N GLU A 356 30.81 -4.85 -3.07
CA GLU A 356 29.36 -4.68 -2.82
C GLU A 356 28.61 -6.02 -2.68
N LYS A 357 28.96 -7.00 -3.52
CA LYS A 357 28.44 -8.38 -3.45
C LYS A 357 28.63 -9.02 -2.07
N ARG A 358 29.82 -8.87 -1.46
CA ARG A 358 30.14 -9.42 -0.13
C ARG A 358 29.33 -8.70 0.95
N LYS A 359 29.20 -7.37 0.88
CA LYS A 359 28.41 -6.59 1.85
C LYS A 359 26.96 -7.06 1.89
N MET A 360 26.32 -7.14 0.71
CA MET A 360 24.93 -7.56 0.57
C MET A 360 24.71 -9.01 0.99
N GLN A 361 25.68 -9.90 0.75
CA GLN A 361 25.63 -11.29 1.23
C GLN A 361 25.78 -11.38 2.76
N ALA A 362 26.73 -10.66 3.37
CA ALA A 362 26.94 -10.68 4.82
C ALA A 362 25.73 -10.08 5.57
N TYR A 363 25.22 -8.94 5.12
CA TYR A 363 24.00 -8.35 5.69
C TYR A 363 22.77 -9.25 5.51
N GLY A 364 22.65 -9.90 4.35
CA GLY A 364 21.57 -10.85 4.08
C GLY A 364 21.62 -12.08 4.99
N ARG A 365 22.78 -12.68 5.20
CA ARG A 365 22.95 -13.79 6.16
C ARG A 365 22.63 -13.36 7.59
N CYS A 366 23.15 -12.21 8.04
CA CYS A 366 22.81 -11.62 9.34
C CYS A 366 21.29 -11.47 9.49
N SER A 367 20.63 -10.89 8.49
CA SER A 367 19.18 -10.70 8.44
C SER A 367 18.41 -12.03 8.56
N VAL A 368 18.81 -13.07 7.81
CA VAL A 368 18.20 -14.41 7.89
C VAL A 368 18.39 -15.01 9.27
N ARG A 369 19.61 -14.95 9.84
CA ARG A 369 19.92 -15.47 11.19
C ARG A 369 19.07 -14.80 12.27
N VAL A 370 19.03 -13.46 12.32
CA VAL A 370 18.23 -12.70 13.30
C VAL A 370 16.74 -13.04 13.19
N ALA A 371 16.19 -13.12 11.97
CA ALA A 371 14.80 -13.47 11.76
C ALA A 371 14.46 -14.91 12.20
N LEU A 372 15.36 -15.86 11.97
CA LEU A 372 15.18 -17.27 12.37
C LEU A 372 15.39 -17.49 13.87
N PHE A 373 16.35 -16.81 14.50
CA PHE A 373 16.57 -16.81 15.94
C PHE A 373 15.30 -16.34 16.68
N LEU A 374 14.77 -15.17 16.30
CA LEU A 374 13.53 -14.63 16.88
C LEU A 374 12.32 -15.54 16.65
N CYS A 375 12.25 -16.24 15.50
CA CYS A 375 11.18 -17.18 15.20
C CYS A 375 11.40 -18.59 15.79
N GLN A 376 12.54 -18.86 16.44
CA GLN A 376 12.96 -20.18 16.95
C GLN A 376 12.96 -21.25 15.84
N LYS A 377 13.51 -20.90 14.67
CA LYS A 377 13.48 -21.69 13.43
C LYS A 377 14.84 -21.89 12.76
N GLU A 378 15.94 -21.70 13.48
CA GLU A 378 17.30 -21.72 12.94
C GLU A 378 17.63 -23.02 12.18
N LYS A 379 17.25 -24.19 12.71
CA LYS A 379 17.38 -25.51 12.03
C LYS A 379 16.64 -25.64 10.71
N GLN A 380 15.67 -24.76 10.42
CA GLN A 380 14.88 -24.77 9.19
C GLN A 380 15.51 -23.86 8.10
N GLY A 381 16.47 -23.01 8.48
CA GLY A 381 17.25 -22.20 7.54
C GLY A 381 18.26 -23.02 6.75
N ARG A 382 18.79 -22.46 5.65
CA ARG A 382 19.78 -23.15 4.80
C ARG A 382 21.10 -23.50 5.50
N GLU A 383 21.46 -22.76 6.55
CA GLU A 383 22.71 -22.98 7.28
C GLU A 383 22.58 -24.09 8.34
N GLY A 384 21.36 -24.36 8.85
CA GLY A 384 21.08 -25.38 9.87
C GLY A 384 21.71 -25.14 11.25
N THR A 385 22.53 -24.09 11.41
CA THR A 385 23.22 -23.70 12.65
C THR A 385 22.30 -22.96 13.60
N GLU A 386 22.34 -23.33 14.88
CA GLU A 386 21.72 -22.58 15.97
C GLU A 386 22.69 -21.52 16.51
N HIS A 387 22.17 -20.36 16.93
CA HIS A 387 22.97 -19.30 17.55
C HIS A 387 22.50 -19.06 18.98
N GLU A 388 23.44 -19.04 19.93
CA GLU A 388 23.12 -18.86 21.36
C GLU A 388 22.63 -17.44 21.69
N SER A 389 23.04 -16.43 20.90
CA SER A 389 22.68 -15.03 21.14
C SER A 389 22.75 -14.16 19.87
N LEU A 390 22.09 -13.00 19.92
CA LEU A 390 22.22 -11.94 18.91
C LEU A 390 23.67 -11.42 18.81
N THR A 391 24.44 -11.44 19.90
CA THR A 391 25.88 -11.10 19.92
C THR A 391 26.70 -12.06 19.06
N THR A 392 26.41 -13.37 19.12
CA THR A 392 27.06 -14.39 18.29
C THR A 392 26.79 -14.15 16.80
N ILE A 393 25.57 -13.74 16.45
CA ILE A 393 25.19 -13.39 15.07
C ILE A 393 25.94 -12.12 14.60
N SER A 394 26.07 -11.11 15.47
CA SER A 394 26.84 -9.89 15.19
C SER A 394 28.33 -10.16 14.94
N GLN A 395 28.94 -11.04 15.74
CA GLN A 395 30.32 -11.49 15.54
C GLN A 395 30.51 -12.24 14.22
N ALA A 396 29.58 -13.15 13.88
CA ALA A 396 29.61 -13.86 12.61
C ALA A 396 29.49 -12.90 11.41
N PHE A 397 28.62 -11.89 11.50
CA PHE A 397 28.52 -10.82 10.49
C PHE A 397 29.84 -10.06 10.30
N GLY A 398 30.51 -9.66 11.39
CA GLY A 398 31.81 -8.98 11.33
C GLY A 398 32.88 -9.82 10.64
N MET A 399 32.97 -11.11 10.98
CA MET A 399 33.89 -12.06 10.35
C MET A 399 33.60 -12.23 8.85
N GLU A 400 32.33 -12.39 8.46
CA GLU A 400 31.93 -12.53 7.06
C GLU A 400 32.19 -11.26 6.23
N LEU A 401 32.02 -10.07 6.81
CA LEU A 401 32.32 -8.79 6.17
C LEU A 401 33.82 -8.63 5.89
N LEU A 402 34.67 -9.03 6.85
CA LEU A 402 36.13 -9.11 6.68
C LEU A 402 36.56 -10.26 5.75
N GLY A 403 35.69 -11.23 5.49
CA GLY A 403 35.96 -12.38 4.64
C GLY A 403 36.63 -13.56 5.33
N MET A 404 36.60 -13.59 6.66
CA MET A 404 37.09 -14.68 7.47
C MET A 404 35.97 -15.72 7.66
N THR A 405 36.29 -17.01 7.53
CA THR A 405 35.35 -18.08 7.85
C THR A 405 35.14 -18.16 9.36
N ALA A 406 33.89 -18.10 9.82
CA ALA A 406 33.56 -18.30 11.23
C ALA A 406 34.00 -19.71 11.69
N PRO A 407 34.60 -19.85 12.88
CA PRO A 407 34.89 -21.18 13.43
C PRO A 407 33.58 -21.93 13.74
N PRO A 408 33.56 -23.27 13.60
CA PRO A 408 32.40 -24.06 14.00
C PRO A 408 32.16 -23.90 15.51
N ALA A 409 30.90 -23.71 15.91
CA ALA A 409 30.54 -23.55 17.31
C ALA A 409 30.68 -24.89 18.06
N SER A 410 31.72 -25.01 18.87
CA SER A 410 31.92 -26.14 19.78
C SER A 410 32.44 -25.67 21.15
N SER A 411 31.53 -25.69 22.13
CA SER A 411 31.74 -25.87 23.58
C SER A 411 32.89 -25.12 24.30
N SER A 412 32.48 -24.19 25.16
CA SER A 412 32.98 -23.93 26.53
C SER A 412 34.46 -23.58 26.77
N THR A 413 34.70 -22.40 27.38
CA THR A 413 35.22 -22.36 28.78
C THR A 413 34.99 -21.00 29.43
N ASP A 414 34.61 -20.99 30.71
CA ASP A 414 34.71 -19.82 31.58
C ASP A 414 36.17 -19.38 31.71
N SER A 415 36.45 -18.09 31.59
CA SER A 415 37.71 -17.51 32.09
C SER A 415 37.54 -16.05 32.50
N THR A 416 37.39 -15.83 33.81
CA THR A 416 37.60 -14.53 34.42
C THR A 416 39.09 -14.20 34.45
N ALA A 417 39.53 -13.21 33.68
CA ALA A 417 40.87 -12.65 33.75
C ALA A 417 40.85 -11.24 34.37
N VAL A 418 41.80 -10.97 35.26
CA VAL A 418 41.88 -9.74 36.07
C VAL A 418 42.73 -8.69 35.36
N GLU A 419 42.22 -7.46 35.21
CA GLU A 419 43.00 -6.31 34.74
C GLU A 419 43.63 -5.51 35.90
N ASN A 420 44.83 -4.97 35.65
CA ASN A 420 45.61 -4.19 36.62
C ASN A 420 44.89 -2.90 37.04
N LEU A 421 44.76 -2.71 38.36
CA LEU A 421 44.12 -1.55 38.99
C LEU A 421 45.00 -0.29 39.08
N LEU A 422 46.27 -0.37 38.67
CA LEU A 422 47.26 0.70 38.85
C LEU A 422 47.38 1.65 37.64
N ASP A 423 46.99 1.22 36.45
CA ASP A 423 47.04 2.01 35.20
C ASP A 423 45.68 2.59 34.79
N ALA A 424 44.60 2.30 35.52
CA ALA A 424 43.25 2.75 35.23
C ALA A 424 43.09 4.26 35.50
N SER A 425 42.39 4.99 34.62
CA SER A 425 42.14 6.41 34.85
C SER A 425 41.27 6.62 36.09
N ARG A 426 41.39 7.79 36.76
CA ARG A 426 40.56 8.09 37.94
C ARG A 426 39.05 8.01 37.64
N THR A 427 38.64 8.24 36.40
CA THR A 427 37.28 8.06 35.89
C THR A 427 36.86 6.58 35.94
N ASP A 428 37.72 5.68 35.47
CA ASP A 428 37.46 4.22 35.45
C ASP A 428 37.40 3.64 36.87
N VAL A 429 38.20 4.15 37.79
CA VAL A 429 38.16 3.75 39.21
C VAL A 429 36.80 4.10 39.84
N ILE A 430 36.29 5.31 39.60
CA ILE A 430 34.99 5.76 40.12
C ILE A 430 33.83 4.97 39.48
N LEU A 431 33.87 4.73 38.16
CA LEU A 431 32.88 3.90 37.45
C LEU A 431 32.91 2.43 37.91
N LYS A 432 34.10 1.84 38.13
CA LYS A 432 34.24 0.47 38.67
C LYS A 432 33.73 0.36 40.12
N GLN A 433 33.84 1.42 40.93
CA GLN A 433 33.28 1.47 42.29
C GLN A 433 31.75 1.67 42.30
N HIS A 434 31.20 2.49 41.39
CA HIS A 434 29.78 2.77 41.28
C HIS A 434 29.18 2.21 39.99
N LYS A 435 29.05 0.88 39.92
CA LYS A 435 28.56 0.12 38.74
C LYS A 435 27.17 0.53 38.19
N HIS A 436 26.42 1.38 38.89
CA HIS A 436 25.14 1.93 38.42
C HIS A 436 25.28 3.23 37.61
N LEU A 437 26.48 3.83 37.59
CA LEU A 437 26.80 5.06 36.87
C LEU A 437 27.45 4.75 35.52
N GLU A 438 26.93 5.38 34.47
CA GLU A 438 27.40 5.31 33.09
C GLU A 438 27.37 6.73 32.51
N VAL A 439 28.44 7.13 31.82
CA VAL A 439 28.51 8.43 31.13
C VAL A 439 27.46 8.46 30.01
N GLY A 440 26.67 9.54 29.93
CA GLY A 440 25.49 9.65 29.07
C GLY A 440 24.22 9.00 29.64
N GLY A 441 24.29 8.31 30.78
CA GLY A 441 23.11 7.73 31.44
C GLY A 441 22.18 8.78 32.05
N SER A 442 20.88 8.48 32.11
CA SER A 442 19.85 9.33 32.74
C SER A 442 19.56 8.91 34.19
N TYR A 443 19.54 9.90 35.09
CA TYR A 443 19.44 9.72 36.55
C TYR A 443 18.40 10.65 37.18
N VAL A 444 17.84 10.22 38.31
CA VAL A 444 16.97 11.00 39.18
C VAL A 444 17.51 11.03 40.62
N HIS A 445 17.33 12.15 41.30
CA HIS A 445 17.79 12.36 42.67
C HIS A 445 16.68 12.92 43.55
N LYS A 446 16.54 12.39 44.78
CA LYS A 446 15.41 12.73 45.68
C LYS A 446 15.28 14.23 45.96
N ASN A 447 16.41 14.95 46.05
CA ASN A 447 16.42 16.37 46.42
C ASN A 447 16.14 17.31 45.22
N HIS A 448 16.08 16.78 43.99
CA HIS A 448 15.82 17.55 42.76
C HIS A 448 14.45 17.24 42.13
N GLY A 449 13.54 16.62 42.88
CA GLY A 449 12.15 16.41 42.49
C GLY A 449 12.00 15.49 41.26
N SER A 450 11.25 15.94 40.27
CA SER A 450 10.96 15.20 39.02
C SER A 450 11.96 15.45 37.88
N GLN A 451 13.05 16.19 38.14
CA GLN A 451 14.07 16.50 37.14
C GLN A 451 14.89 15.25 36.77
N ILE A 452 15.21 15.13 35.48
CA ILE A 452 16.02 14.04 34.92
C ILE A 452 17.35 14.64 34.48
N PHE A 453 18.45 14.10 34.99
CA PHE A 453 19.80 14.57 34.70
C PHE A 453 20.56 13.54 33.87
N THR A 454 21.38 14.03 32.93
CA THR A 454 22.34 13.22 32.17
C THR A 454 23.73 13.36 32.78
N MET A 455 24.44 12.26 33.01
CA MET A 455 25.82 12.29 33.49
C MET A 455 26.76 12.71 32.34
N LEU A 456 27.43 13.86 32.45
CA LEU A 456 28.36 14.35 31.43
C LEU A 456 29.75 13.71 31.52
N GLY A 457 30.19 13.37 32.74
CA GLY A 457 31.50 12.77 32.99
C GLY A 457 32.03 13.08 34.39
N VAL A 458 33.33 12.86 34.58
CA VAL A 458 34.05 13.20 35.81
C VAL A 458 35.07 14.29 35.50
N GLN A 459 34.97 15.43 36.18
CA GLN A 459 35.94 16.53 36.09
C GLN A 459 36.43 16.87 37.51
N ASN A 460 37.74 17.11 37.67
CA ASN A 460 38.36 17.47 38.96
C ASN A 460 38.03 16.54 40.16
N GLY A 461 37.67 15.27 39.91
CA GLY A 461 37.27 14.31 40.95
C GLY A 461 35.81 14.41 41.40
N GLN A 462 34.98 15.16 40.70
CA GLN A 462 33.54 15.28 40.91
C GLN A 462 32.77 14.80 39.67
N VAL A 463 31.59 14.21 39.88
CA VAL A 463 30.70 13.77 38.81
C VAL A 463 29.76 14.91 38.43
N GLN A 464 29.73 15.27 37.14
CA GLN A 464 28.83 16.30 36.62
C GLN A 464 27.53 15.69 36.08
N PHE A 465 26.40 16.16 36.60
CA PHE A 465 25.06 15.84 36.16
C PHE A 465 24.38 17.10 35.59
N GLN A 466 23.80 17.02 34.39
CA GLN A 466 23.14 18.15 33.74
C GLN A 466 21.66 17.87 33.46
N HIS A 467 20.79 18.81 33.80
CA HIS A 467 19.39 18.85 33.37
C HIS A 467 19.16 20.10 32.50
N VAL A 468 18.62 19.92 31.29
CA VAL A 468 18.16 21.05 30.45
C VAL A 468 16.63 21.07 30.46
N PRO A 469 15.99 22.11 31.03
CA PRO A 469 14.54 22.24 31.00
C PRO A 469 14.05 22.63 29.59
N LEU A 470 12.77 22.37 29.29
CA LEU A 470 12.13 22.78 28.03
C LEU A 470 12.14 24.30 27.80
N VAL A 471 12.16 25.08 28.89
CA VAL A 471 12.30 26.54 28.88
C VAL A 471 13.17 26.93 30.08
N GLY A 472 14.28 27.65 29.84
CA GLY A 472 15.21 28.10 30.88
C GLY A 472 16.66 27.70 30.61
N ALA A 473 17.56 28.08 31.52
CA ALA A 473 18.98 27.73 31.43
C ALA A 473 19.26 26.29 31.91
N PRO A 474 20.33 25.63 31.41
CA PRO A 474 20.76 24.33 31.92
C PRO A 474 21.13 24.39 33.40
N VAL A 475 20.68 23.40 34.17
CA VAL A 475 21.06 23.20 35.56
C VAL A 475 22.16 22.14 35.61
N ILE A 476 23.35 22.50 36.07
CA ILE A 476 24.48 21.59 36.28
C ILE A 476 24.65 21.37 37.78
N VAL A 477 24.81 20.12 38.18
CA VAL A 477 25.04 19.68 39.57
C VAL A 477 26.34 18.89 39.62
N GLU A 478 27.28 19.37 40.42
CA GLU A 478 28.56 18.71 40.67
C GLU A 478 28.48 17.93 41.97
N VAL A 479 28.77 16.62 41.91
CA VAL A 479 28.63 15.71 43.06
C VAL A 479 30.00 15.11 43.39
N PRO A 480 30.53 15.28 44.61
CA PRO A 480 31.78 14.64 45.03
C PRO A 480 31.72 13.11 44.92
N ALA A 481 32.86 12.47 44.66
CA ALA A 481 33.01 11.01 44.67
C ALA A 481 32.90 10.43 46.10
N SER A 482 31.70 10.50 46.68
CA SER A 482 31.36 10.09 48.04
C SER A 482 30.09 9.22 48.08
N ALA A 483 29.65 8.83 49.28
CA ALA A 483 28.42 8.05 49.48
C ALA A 483 27.15 8.71 48.89
N GLU A 484 27.17 10.00 48.57
CA GLU A 484 26.04 10.71 47.94
C GLU A 484 25.70 10.18 46.53
N LEU A 485 26.67 9.60 45.81
CA LEU A 485 26.45 8.98 44.49
C LEU A 485 25.50 7.76 44.54
N ALA A 486 25.29 7.15 45.72
CA ALA A 486 24.31 6.08 45.90
C ALA A 486 22.85 6.57 45.87
N ASN A 487 22.60 7.87 46.05
CA ASN A 487 21.26 8.45 45.99
C ASN A 487 20.78 8.73 44.55
N TRP A 488 21.69 8.74 43.58
CA TRP A 488 21.40 8.95 42.16
C TRP A 488 20.94 7.64 41.51
N LYS A 489 19.65 7.54 41.20
CA LYS A 489 19.04 6.31 40.65
C LYS A 489 18.88 6.42 39.15
N ARG A 490 19.37 5.42 38.42
CA ARG A 490 19.20 5.30 36.97
C ARG A 490 17.71 5.22 36.61
N THR A 491 17.28 5.97 35.60
CA THR A 491 15.90 5.99 35.10
C THR A 491 15.84 5.58 33.63
N LYS A 492 14.72 4.97 33.21
CA LYS A 492 14.42 4.72 31.79
C LYS A 492 13.76 5.93 31.10
N LYS A 493 13.42 6.98 31.85
CA LYS A 493 12.88 8.22 31.29
C LYS A 493 14.01 9.06 30.73
N VAL A 494 13.99 9.30 29.43
CA VAL A 494 14.92 10.21 28.75
C VAL A 494 14.47 11.65 28.99
N GLN A 495 15.42 12.57 29.07
CA GLN A 495 15.15 14.00 29.16
C GLN A 495 14.50 14.50 27.86
N ALA A 496 13.50 15.38 27.95
CA ALA A 496 12.87 15.96 26.77
C ALA A 496 13.85 16.88 26.03
N THR A 497 14.28 16.47 24.85
CA THR A 497 15.12 17.28 23.95
C THR A 497 14.24 18.18 23.07
N VAL A 498 14.61 19.44 22.96
CA VAL A 498 14.02 20.34 21.95
C VAL A 498 14.49 19.84 20.58
N LEU A 499 13.55 19.51 19.68
CA LEU A 499 13.90 19.18 18.30
C LEU A 499 14.50 20.41 17.61
N ASP A 500 15.54 20.18 16.82
CA ASP A 500 16.06 21.20 15.91
C ASP A 500 14.96 21.70 14.96
N ALA A 501 14.94 23.01 14.68
CA ALA A 501 13.88 23.65 13.92
C ALA A 501 13.83 23.18 12.45
N GLU A 502 14.95 22.74 11.86
CA GLU A 502 14.97 22.16 10.51
C GLU A 502 14.44 20.73 10.51
N ILE A 503 14.82 19.92 11.51
CA ILE A 503 14.33 18.55 11.67
C ILE A 503 12.83 18.56 11.95
N ALA A 504 12.34 19.47 12.80
CA ALA A 504 10.91 19.65 13.06
C ALA A 504 10.13 19.98 11.77
N LYS A 505 10.66 20.88 10.92
CA LYS A 505 10.07 21.21 9.61
C LYS A 505 9.99 20.00 8.67
N GLN A 506 10.89 19.03 8.76
CA GLN A 506 10.86 17.81 7.94
C GLN A 506 9.81 16.80 8.42
N TYR A 507 9.49 16.77 9.72
CA TYR A 507 8.44 15.92 10.28
C TYR A 507 7.03 16.50 10.15
N PHE A 508 6.88 17.80 9.92
CA PHE A 508 5.65 18.37 9.37
C PHE A 508 5.50 17.91 7.92
N VAL A 509 4.69 16.88 7.72
CA VAL A 509 4.33 16.31 6.41
C VAL A 509 3.93 17.42 5.45
N SER A 510 4.84 17.74 4.51
CA SER A 510 4.66 18.58 3.32
C SER A 510 3.54 19.61 3.43
N ALA A 511 3.89 20.84 3.83
CA ALA A 511 3.00 21.99 4.00
C ALA A 511 1.81 21.98 3.01
N SER A 512 0.67 21.44 3.46
CA SER A 512 -0.55 21.51 2.66
C SER A 512 -1.06 22.94 2.72
N THR A 513 -1.61 23.44 1.62
CA THR A 513 -2.27 24.76 1.59
C THR A 513 -3.32 24.88 2.70
N ILE A 514 -4.00 23.78 3.04
CA ILE A 514 -4.94 23.70 4.17
C ILE A 514 -4.26 23.97 5.52
N GLN A 515 -3.05 23.45 5.77
CA GLN A 515 -2.30 23.72 7.00
C GLN A 515 -1.69 25.14 7.04
N ALA A 516 -1.28 25.67 5.88
CA ALA A 516 -0.83 27.06 5.76
C ALA A 516 -1.99 28.04 6.00
N GLU A 517 -3.15 27.84 5.35
CA GLU A 517 -4.37 28.61 5.58
C GLU A 517 -4.84 28.48 7.05
N ALA A 518 -4.78 27.30 7.66
CA ALA A 518 -5.12 27.11 9.07
C ALA A 518 -4.13 27.80 10.03
N PHE A 519 -2.86 27.92 9.64
CA PHE A 519 -1.84 28.64 10.42
C PHE A 519 -2.02 30.16 10.33
N GLU A 520 -2.24 30.70 9.13
CA GLU A 520 -2.60 32.12 8.92
C GLU A 520 -3.92 32.48 9.65
N LEU A 521 -4.93 31.60 9.56
CA LEU A 521 -6.18 31.75 10.31
C LEU A 521 -5.94 31.77 11.82
N GLY A 522 -5.08 30.86 12.32
CA GLY A 522 -4.71 30.80 13.74
C GLY A 522 -3.96 32.05 14.21
N GLN A 523 -3.10 32.63 13.37
CA GLN A 523 -2.45 33.92 13.65
C GLN A 523 -3.45 35.07 13.67
N ALA A 524 -4.33 35.17 12.68
CA ALA A 524 -5.37 36.21 12.63
C ALA A 524 -6.35 36.12 13.83
N GLN A 525 -6.72 34.91 14.24
CA GLN A 525 -7.52 34.67 15.46
C GLN A 525 -6.77 35.09 16.73
N LEU A 526 -5.47 34.83 16.82
CA LEU A 526 -4.64 35.23 17.96
C LEU A 526 -4.50 36.76 18.05
N GLU A 527 -4.40 37.46 16.92
CA GLU A 527 -4.33 38.92 16.87
C GLU A 527 -5.68 39.57 17.22
N LEU A 528 -6.79 39.05 16.71
CA LEU A 528 -8.14 39.43 17.13
C LEU A 528 -8.35 39.22 18.64
N TYR A 529 -7.87 38.09 19.17
CA TYR A 529 -7.91 37.83 20.61
C TYR A 529 -7.06 38.82 21.42
N ARG A 530 -5.88 39.21 20.92
CA ARG A 530 -5.02 40.22 21.56
C ARG A 530 -5.65 41.61 21.58
N GLU A 531 -6.21 42.06 20.46
CA GLU A 531 -6.99 43.30 20.38
C GLU A 531 -8.18 43.29 21.36
N PHE A 532 -8.95 42.21 21.37
CA PHE A 532 -10.08 42.04 22.29
C PHE A 532 -9.64 42.06 23.75
N SER A 533 -8.61 41.28 24.11
CA SER A 533 -8.07 41.21 25.47
C SER A 533 -7.56 42.57 25.95
N GLY A 534 -6.94 43.35 25.05
CA GLY A 534 -6.46 44.70 25.36
C GLY A 534 -7.58 45.74 25.51
N LYS A 535 -8.73 45.56 24.85
CA LYS A 535 -9.89 46.46 24.95
C LYS A 535 -10.87 46.11 26.10
N HIS A 536 -10.74 44.91 26.70
CA HIS A 536 -11.68 44.39 27.70
C HIS A 536 -11.03 43.81 28.97
N ASP A 537 -9.87 44.32 29.39
CA ASP A 537 -9.15 43.89 30.62
C ASP A 537 -8.99 42.36 30.74
N GLY A 538 -8.60 41.71 29.64
CA GLY A 538 -8.34 40.25 29.63
C GLY A 538 -9.56 39.37 29.89
N LYS A 539 -10.79 39.89 29.76
CA LYS A 539 -12.00 39.06 29.83
C LYS A 539 -12.04 38.04 28.68
N ASP A 540 -12.67 36.90 28.95
CA ASP A 540 -12.87 35.80 28.01
C ASP A 540 -14.00 36.15 27.00
N PRO A 541 -13.74 36.13 25.67
CA PRO A 541 -14.74 36.44 24.65
C PRO A 541 -16.02 35.60 24.77
N SER A 542 -15.90 34.35 25.22
CA SER A 542 -17.04 33.42 25.36
C SER A 542 -18.03 33.80 26.47
N LYS A 543 -17.64 34.74 27.35
CA LYS A 543 -18.44 35.15 28.53
C LYS A 543 -19.15 36.49 28.35
N VAL A 544 -18.98 37.16 27.21
CA VAL A 544 -19.73 38.39 26.90
C VAL A 544 -21.09 37.98 26.31
N LYS A 545 -22.16 38.19 27.08
CA LYS A 545 -23.53 37.75 26.72
C LYS A 545 -24.09 38.51 25.51
N ASP A 546 -23.76 39.79 25.41
CA ASP A 546 -24.13 40.67 24.31
C ASP A 546 -22.90 40.81 23.41
N GLY A 547 -23.03 40.51 22.12
CA GLY A 547 -21.89 40.44 21.21
C GLY A 547 -21.04 41.72 21.21
N CYS A 548 -19.72 41.57 21.10
CA CYS A 548 -18.80 42.70 21.14
C CYS A 548 -18.56 43.29 19.73
N TRP A 549 -18.62 44.61 19.61
CA TRP A 549 -18.25 45.30 18.37
C TRP A 549 -16.74 45.57 18.32
N VAL A 550 -16.06 44.97 17.33
CA VAL A 550 -14.68 45.30 16.97
C VAL A 550 -14.71 46.02 15.62
N GLY A 551 -14.55 47.35 15.66
CA GLY A 551 -14.76 48.22 14.51
C GLY A 551 -16.22 48.15 14.03
N LYS A 552 -16.43 47.73 12.78
CA LYS A 552 -17.76 47.59 12.16
C LYS A 552 -18.34 46.16 12.20
N TYR A 553 -17.75 45.25 12.97
CA TYR A 553 -18.17 43.84 13.04
C TYR A 553 -18.55 43.43 14.45
N LEU A 554 -19.60 42.61 14.56
CA LEU A 554 -20.14 42.10 15.81
C LEU A 554 -19.68 40.65 16.05
N LEU A 555 -18.79 40.45 17.01
CA LEU A 555 -18.41 39.14 17.54
C LEU A 555 -19.54 38.60 18.42
N GLN A 556 -20.30 37.62 17.91
CA GLN A 556 -21.28 36.87 18.70
C GLN A 556 -20.75 35.48 19.09
N PRO A 557 -21.13 34.96 20.27
CA PRO A 557 -20.91 33.55 20.60
C PRO A 557 -21.74 32.62 19.69
N SER A 558 -21.30 31.38 19.52
CA SER A 558 -21.97 30.38 18.68
C SER A 558 -23.38 30.09 19.20
N ARG A 559 -24.40 30.46 18.42
CA ARG A 559 -25.81 30.11 18.71
C ARG A 559 -26.20 28.77 18.08
N PRO A 560 -27.08 27.99 18.73
CA PRO A 560 -27.70 26.83 18.10
C PRO A 560 -28.60 27.25 16.93
N VAL A 561 -28.80 26.32 15.98
CA VAL A 561 -29.56 26.57 14.73
C VAL A 561 -31.03 26.96 14.99
N SER A 562 -31.56 26.66 16.17
CA SER A 562 -32.88 27.08 16.64
C SER A 562 -33.08 28.60 16.71
N ASP A 563 -32.02 29.37 16.86
CA ASP A 563 -32.11 30.79 17.20
C ASP A 563 -32.28 31.71 15.96
N PHE A 564 -32.36 31.12 14.76
CA PHE A 564 -32.43 31.82 13.46
C PHE A 564 -33.87 31.93 12.91
N GLU A 565 -34.87 32.16 13.77
CA GLU A 565 -36.28 32.18 13.34
C GLU A 565 -36.68 33.36 12.43
N LYS A 566 -35.81 34.36 12.23
CA LYS A 566 -35.98 35.43 11.23
C LYS A 566 -34.66 35.78 10.57
N LEU A 567 -34.53 35.46 9.27
CA LEU A 567 -33.43 35.93 8.43
C LEU A 567 -33.76 37.33 7.90
N ASP A 568 -33.20 38.36 8.54
CA ASP A 568 -33.17 39.70 7.95
C ASP A 568 -32.04 39.76 6.90
N GLU A 569 -32.39 40.10 5.66
CA GLU A 569 -31.58 39.96 4.42
C GLU A 569 -30.22 40.70 4.40
N LYS A 570 -29.86 41.44 5.45
CA LYS A 570 -28.67 42.30 5.52
C LYS A 570 -27.54 41.79 6.41
N THR A 571 -27.71 40.63 7.05
CA THR A 571 -26.73 40.12 8.05
C THR A 571 -26.54 38.61 7.99
N LEU A 572 -25.82 38.14 6.97
CA LEU A 572 -25.30 36.77 6.91
C LEU A 572 -23.86 36.75 6.37
N LEU A 573 -22.89 36.73 7.30
CA LEU A 573 -21.54 36.25 7.02
C LEU A 573 -21.58 34.72 7.05
N VAL A 574 -21.50 34.08 5.89
CA VAL A 574 -21.45 32.61 5.78
C VAL A 574 -20.03 32.13 6.15
N PRO A 575 -19.85 31.23 7.12
CA PRO A 575 -18.53 30.69 7.44
C PRO A 575 -17.91 29.88 6.29
N TYR A 576 -16.60 29.99 6.12
CA TYR A 576 -15.82 29.43 5.00
C TYR A 576 -16.08 27.94 4.70
N TRP A 577 -16.38 27.12 5.72
CA TRP A 577 -16.64 25.68 5.56
C TRP A 577 -17.93 25.31 4.79
N TYR A 578 -18.72 26.29 4.33
CA TYR A 578 -19.80 26.08 3.36
C TYR A 578 -19.39 26.25 1.89
N VAL A 579 -18.21 26.83 1.59
CA VAL A 579 -17.70 27.00 0.21
C VAL A 579 -16.88 25.80 -0.19
N ARG A 580 -17.29 25.12 -1.27
CA ARG A 580 -16.57 23.97 -1.86
C ARG A 580 -15.70 24.41 -3.03
N THR A 581 -14.63 23.68 -3.32
CA THR A 581 -13.91 23.82 -4.58
C THR A 581 -14.61 23.01 -5.68
N THR A 582 -14.62 23.52 -6.91
CA THR A 582 -15.11 22.79 -8.10
C THR A 582 -14.15 22.95 -9.28
N ASN A 583 -14.15 21.97 -10.17
CA ASN A 583 -13.43 22.00 -11.45
C ASN A 583 -14.32 22.44 -12.62
N GLU A 584 -15.60 22.73 -12.37
CA GLU A 584 -16.58 23.16 -13.38
C GLU A 584 -16.83 24.67 -13.30
N LEU A 585 -16.37 25.41 -14.32
CA LEU A 585 -16.49 26.88 -14.36
C LEU A 585 -17.94 27.37 -14.21
N ALA A 586 -18.91 26.64 -14.76
CA ALA A 586 -20.34 26.97 -14.70
C ALA A 586 -20.93 26.92 -13.27
N GLN A 587 -20.30 26.19 -12.36
CA GLN A 587 -20.75 26.08 -10.96
C GLN A 587 -20.16 27.19 -10.06
N VAL A 588 -19.09 27.87 -10.48
CA VAL A 588 -18.35 28.84 -9.66
C VAL A 588 -19.19 30.11 -9.42
N ASN A 589 -19.73 30.25 -8.20
CA ASN A 589 -20.52 31.40 -7.77
C ASN A 589 -19.80 32.29 -6.72
N MET A 590 -18.64 31.88 -6.22
CA MET A 590 -17.80 32.66 -5.28
C MET A 590 -16.51 33.17 -5.96
N THR A 591 -16.02 34.34 -5.54
CA THR A 591 -14.70 34.89 -5.94
C THR A 591 -13.88 35.27 -4.71
N LYS A 592 -12.59 34.95 -4.68
CA LYS A 592 -11.66 35.42 -3.63
C LYS A 592 -11.35 36.91 -3.86
N VAL A 593 -11.59 37.75 -2.85
CA VAL A 593 -11.36 39.20 -2.87
C VAL A 593 -10.56 39.58 -1.61
N GLN A 594 -9.57 40.46 -1.73
CA GLN A 594 -8.91 41.02 -0.56
C GLN A 594 -9.71 42.22 -0.04
N GLN A 595 -10.17 42.15 1.22
CA GLN A 595 -10.92 43.23 1.86
C GLN A 595 -10.05 43.93 2.90
N GLN A 596 -9.99 45.26 2.82
CA GLN A 596 -9.21 46.09 3.74
C GLN A 596 -10.03 46.43 5.00
N LEU A 597 -9.49 46.08 6.16
CA LEU A 597 -10.07 46.22 7.49
C LEU A 597 -9.18 47.16 8.32
N GLY A 598 -9.32 48.47 8.10
CA GLY A 598 -8.41 49.47 8.67
C GLY A 598 -7.02 49.32 8.07
N THR A 599 -6.02 48.94 8.87
CA THR A 599 -4.65 48.66 8.43
C THR A 599 -4.42 47.22 7.97
N LEU A 600 -5.35 46.30 8.20
CA LEU A 600 -5.21 44.88 7.89
C LEU A 600 -5.87 44.52 6.55
N THR A 601 -5.27 43.62 5.77
CA THR A 601 -5.87 43.10 4.52
C THR A 601 -6.23 41.63 4.72
N VAL A 602 -7.50 41.26 4.55
CA VAL A 602 -8.01 39.90 4.82
C VAL A 602 -8.61 39.29 3.55
N PRO A 603 -8.24 38.06 3.16
CA PRO A 603 -8.90 37.34 2.07
C PRO A 603 -10.33 36.95 2.46
N SER A 604 -11.29 37.30 1.61
CA SER A 604 -12.73 37.04 1.78
C SER A 604 -13.30 36.45 0.49
N PHE A 605 -14.48 35.82 0.56
CA PHE A 605 -15.20 35.35 -0.63
C PHE A 605 -16.45 36.19 -0.87
N LEU A 606 -16.64 36.64 -2.12
CA LEU A 606 -17.78 37.45 -2.55
C LEU A 606 -18.59 36.69 -3.62
N ASN A 607 -19.92 36.74 -3.50
CA ASN A 607 -20.82 36.13 -4.47
C ASN A 607 -20.71 36.85 -5.83
N LYS A 608 -20.67 36.10 -6.93
CA LYS A 608 -20.73 36.64 -8.31
C LYS A 608 -22.15 37.00 -8.77
N ARG A 609 -23.18 36.44 -8.12
CA ARG A 609 -24.60 36.62 -8.43
C ARG A 609 -25.47 36.40 -7.20
N ASP A 610 -26.73 36.79 -7.29
CA ASP A 610 -27.75 36.45 -6.30
C ASP A 610 -27.95 34.92 -6.24
N LEU A 611 -28.22 34.42 -5.03
CA LEU A 611 -28.27 32.99 -4.70
C LEU A 611 -29.67 32.58 -4.26
N ALA A 612 -30.09 31.39 -4.67
CA ALA A 612 -31.34 30.80 -4.21
C ALA A 612 -31.18 30.08 -2.85
N VAL A 613 -32.28 29.95 -2.10
CA VAL A 613 -32.30 29.20 -0.84
C VAL A 613 -31.97 27.73 -1.11
N GLY A 614 -30.89 27.23 -0.49
CA GLY A 614 -30.40 25.86 -0.68
C GLY A 614 -29.35 25.69 -1.77
N GLU A 615 -28.95 26.77 -2.46
CA GLU A 615 -27.89 26.73 -3.47
C GLU A 615 -26.49 26.52 -2.85
N LEU A 616 -25.67 25.66 -3.46
CA LEU A 616 -24.33 25.34 -2.95
C LEU A 616 -23.32 26.42 -3.35
N LEU A 617 -22.42 26.77 -2.42
CA LEU A 617 -21.37 27.76 -2.65
C LEU A 617 -20.11 27.09 -3.21
N TYR A 618 -19.59 27.60 -4.33
CA TYR A 618 -18.46 27.04 -5.06
C TYR A 618 -17.45 28.10 -5.47
N THR A 619 -16.18 27.85 -5.17
CA THR A 619 -15.02 28.58 -5.70
C THR A 619 -14.28 27.73 -6.75
N ALA A 620 -13.60 28.39 -7.69
CA ALA A 620 -12.71 27.72 -8.63
C ALA A 620 -11.57 27.01 -7.90
N SER A 621 -11.16 25.85 -8.42
CA SER A 621 -9.96 25.13 -8.00
C SER A 621 -8.68 25.73 -8.61
N ASP A 622 -7.53 25.44 -8.01
CA ASP A 622 -6.22 25.91 -8.50
C ASP A 622 -5.93 25.47 -9.95
N SER A 623 -6.44 24.31 -10.36
CA SER A 623 -6.32 23.78 -11.74
C SER A 623 -7.21 24.50 -12.76
N LEU A 624 -8.32 25.13 -12.34
CA LEU A 624 -9.08 26.06 -13.17
C LEU A 624 -8.36 27.41 -13.28
N ILE A 625 -7.85 27.94 -12.16
CA ILE A 625 -7.17 29.23 -12.10
C ILE A 625 -5.91 29.24 -12.99
N GLN A 626 -5.17 28.13 -13.04
CA GLN A 626 -4.04 27.95 -13.96
C GLN A 626 -4.45 27.88 -15.44
N LYS A 627 -5.68 27.43 -15.76
CA LYS A 627 -6.21 27.40 -17.14
C LYS A 627 -6.74 28.74 -17.63
N GLU A 628 -7.25 29.60 -16.73
CA GLU A 628 -7.75 30.94 -17.08
C GLU A 628 -6.65 31.95 -17.47
N GLN A 629 -5.36 31.62 -17.28
CA GLN A 629 -4.24 32.51 -17.65
C GLN A 629 -3.84 32.46 -19.15
N ALA A 630 -4.63 31.79 -20.00
CA ALA A 630 -4.46 31.79 -21.46
C ALA A 630 -5.53 32.69 -22.16
N PRO A 631 -5.20 33.37 -23.28
CA PRO A 631 -6.06 34.41 -23.85
C PRO A 631 -7.33 33.91 -24.58
N VAL A 632 -8.32 34.82 -24.66
CA VAL A 632 -9.77 34.59 -24.82
C VAL A 632 -10.27 34.57 -26.28
N SER A 633 -11.38 33.87 -26.55
CA SER A 633 -12.42 34.29 -27.53
C SER A 633 -13.84 33.79 -27.13
N VAL A 634 -14.92 34.33 -27.73
CA VAL A 634 -16.25 34.57 -27.09
C VAL A 634 -17.45 34.08 -27.95
N LYS A 635 -18.69 33.99 -27.34
CA LYS A 635 -20.09 34.12 -27.89
C LYS A 635 -20.97 32.84 -27.81
N LEU A 636 -22.33 32.80 -27.59
CA LEU A 636 -23.44 33.76 -27.32
C LEU A 636 -24.75 33.05 -26.77
N TRP A 637 -25.46 33.61 -25.75
CA TRP A 637 -26.96 33.66 -25.45
C TRP A 637 -27.80 32.36 -25.19
N HIS A 638 -28.62 32.15 -24.11
CA HIS A 638 -29.92 32.73 -23.57
C HIS A 638 -31.24 32.25 -24.27
N PRO A 639 -32.46 32.18 -23.65
CA PRO A 639 -32.95 32.32 -22.23
C PRO A 639 -34.18 31.39 -21.78
N CYS A 640 -34.84 31.71 -20.62
CA CYS A 640 -36.22 31.31 -20.13
C CYS A 640 -36.42 29.95 -19.38
N CYS A 641 -37.31 29.73 -18.38
CA CYS A 641 -38.38 30.54 -17.70
C CYS A 641 -38.70 30.07 -16.22
N LEU A 642 -39.66 30.70 -15.51
CA LEU A 642 -39.93 30.63 -14.04
C LEU A 642 -41.33 30.05 -13.60
N TYR A 643 -41.52 29.85 -12.27
CA TYR A 643 -42.78 29.90 -11.43
C TYR A 643 -43.58 28.62 -10.99
N SER A 644 -44.54 28.83 -10.05
CA SER A 644 -45.24 27.91 -9.09
C SER A 644 -46.65 28.53 -8.73
N PRO A 645 -47.58 28.04 -7.83
CA PRO A 645 -47.43 27.17 -6.63
C PRO A 645 -48.61 26.20 -6.20
N VAL A 646 -48.39 25.46 -5.09
CA VAL A 646 -49.29 24.98 -3.98
C VAL A 646 -50.80 24.70 -4.20
N ALA A 647 -51.29 23.49 -3.82
CA ALA A 647 -52.47 23.22 -2.95
C ALA A 647 -52.72 21.72 -2.59
N THR A 648 -53.48 21.46 -1.51
CA THR A 648 -53.79 20.18 -0.80
C THR A 648 -55.02 19.42 -1.41
N VAL A 649 -55.29 18.10 -1.27
CA VAL A 649 -55.95 17.36 -0.14
C VAL A 649 -56.12 15.84 -0.44
N MET A 650 -55.86 14.97 0.56
CA MET A 650 -56.33 13.59 0.93
C MET A 650 -56.55 12.38 -0.05
N GLU A 651 -56.27 11.19 0.53
CA GLU A 651 -56.88 9.83 0.34
C GLU A 651 -56.61 8.94 -0.90
N SER A 652 -55.48 8.20 -0.87
CA SER A 652 -55.41 6.71 -1.01
C SER A 652 -54.02 6.21 -0.53
N MET A 653 -53.86 4.91 -0.25
CA MET A 653 -52.57 4.32 0.17
C MET A 653 -51.98 3.38 -0.90
N ASP A 654 -51.26 3.97 -1.86
CA ASP A 654 -50.52 3.25 -2.91
C ASP A 654 -49.02 3.61 -2.88
N VAL A 655 -48.15 2.64 -3.17
CA VAL A 655 -46.68 2.82 -3.20
C VAL A 655 -46.22 3.03 -4.64
N GLU A 656 -45.71 4.22 -4.96
CA GLU A 656 -45.15 4.50 -6.28
C GLU A 656 -43.63 4.24 -6.31
N VAL A 657 -43.20 3.30 -7.16
CA VAL A 657 -41.78 3.02 -7.41
C VAL A 657 -41.24 4.00 -8.47
N ALA A 658 -40.70 5.14 -8.01
CA ALA A 658 -39.97 6.06 -8.87
C ALA A 658 -38.55 5.55 -9.19
N SER A 659 -38.16 5.67 -10.46
CA SER A 659 -37.00 5.02 -11.09
C SER A 659 -35.65 5.15 -10.36
N VAL A 660 -34.85 4.09 -10.43
CA VAL A 660 -33.45 3.99 -9.94
C VAL A 660 -33.28 4.26 -8.43
N LEU A 661 -34.28 3.80 -7.65
CA LEU A 661 -34.20 3.53 -6.20
C LEU A 661 -34.27 4.74 -5.25
N GLN A 662 -35.21 5.65 -5.49
CA GLN A 662 -35.84 6.44 -4.42
C GLN A 662 -37.19 5.84 -4.02
N ILE A 663 -37.21 4.94 -3.03
CA ILE A 663 -38.47 4.42 -2.48
C ILE A 663 -39.10 5.52 -1.61
N LYS A 664 -40.27 6.04 -2.04
CA LYS A 664 -41.03 7.07 -1.32
C LYS A 664 -42.27 6.45 -0.68
N THR A 665 -42.27 6.32 0.65
CA THR A 665 -43.49 6.07 1.42
C THR A 665 -44.14 7.40 1.78
N LYS A 666 -45.38 7.64 1.33
CA LYS A 666 -46.03 8.97 1.43
C LYS A 666 -46.27 9.48 2.87
N ASN A 667 -46.22 8.61 3.90
CA ASN A 667 -46.63 8.98 5.25
C ASN A 667 -45.53 9.34 6.26
N HIS A 668 -44.27 8.90 6.12
CA HIS A 668 -43.20 9.31 7.05
C HIS A 668 -41.77 9.27 6.47
N LEU A 669 -41.13 10.44 6.48
CA LEU A 669 -39.67 10.69 6.42
C LEU A 669 -38.94 10.37 5.10
N GLN A 670 -38.34 11.43 4.53
CA GLN A 670 -37.09 11.48 3.72
C GLN A 670 -36.71 10.25 2.88
N GLY A 671 -36.63 10.45 1.55
CA GLY A 671 -36.25 9.44 0.55
C GLY A 671 -35.06 8.58 0.98
N LEU A 672 -35.35 7.30 1.25
CA LEU A 672 -34.39 6.36 1.81
C LEU A 672 -33.57 5.76 0.67
N VAL A 673 -32.41 6.35 0.38
CA VAL A 673 -31.47 5.83 -0.63
C VAL A 673 -31.03 4.41 -0.26
N VAL A 674 -31.06 3.48 -1.22
CA VAL A 674 -30.57 2.11 -1.04
C VAL A 674 -29.04 2.13 -0.90
N PRO A 675 -28.46 1.55 0.17
CA PRO A 675 -27.01 1.37 0.30
C PRO A 675 -26.46 0.51 -0.84
N SER A 676 -25.35 0.93 -1.44
CA SER A 676 -24.75 0.27 -2.61
C SER A 676 -24.29 -1.17 -2.34
N ASP A 677 -24.01 -1.53 -1.09
CA ASP A 677 -23.66 -2.87 -0.65
C ASP A 677 -24.84 -3.86 -0.62
N LEU A 678 -26.07 -3.36 -0.69
CA LEU A 678 -27.29 -4.19 -0.86
C LEU A 678 -27.66 -4.41 -2.32
N LEU A 679 -27.00 -3.75 -3.27
CA LEU A 679 -27.30 -3.88 -4.69
C LEU A 679 -26.31 -4.81 -5.39
N ILE A 680 -26.83 -5.63 -6.28
CA ILE A 680 -26.06 -6.49 -7.18
C ILE A 680 -26.45 -6.12 -8.61
N GLU A 681 -25.45 -5.95 -9.47
CA GLU A 681 -25.66 -5.81 -10.91
C GLU A 681 -25.21 -7.10 -11.60
N HIS A 682 -26.09 -7.70 -12.38
CA HIS A 682 -25.83 -8.94 -13.11
C HIS A 682 -26.67 -8.95 -14.40
N GLU A 683 -26.03 -9.20 -15.55
CA GLU A 683 -26.68 -9.19 -16.87
C GLU A 683 -27.53 -7.94 -17.11
N GLU A 684 -26.97 -6.76 -16.81
CA GLU A 684 -27.59 -5.42 -16.90
C GLU A 684 -28.82 -5.18 -15.99
N LYS A 685 -29.31 -6.22 -15.29
CA LYS A 685 -30.35 -6.14 -14.26
C LYS A 685 -29.77 -5.81 -12.88
N LYS A 686 -30.60 -5.16 -12.05
CA LYS A 686 -30.28 -4.83 -10.64
C LYS A 686 -31.09 -5.71 -9.70
N TYR A 687 -30.44 -6.24 -8.66
CA TYR A 687 -31.05 -7.07 -7.63
C TYR A 687 -30.77 -6.51 -6.23
N LEU A 688 -31.75 -6.60 -5.33
CA LEU A 688 -31.69 -6.13 -3.94
C LEU A 688 -31.49 -7.31 -2.98
N LYS A 689 -30.41 -7.30 -2.18
CA LYS A 689 -30.10 -8.31 -1.16
C LYS A 689 -31.09 -8.27 0.01
N LEU A 690 -31.85 -9.35 0.19
CA LEU A 690 -32.84 -9.52 1.26
C LEU A 690 -32.19 -10.02 2.56
N ASN A 691 -31.36 -9.19 3.19
CA ASN A 691 -30.76 -9.51 4.48
C ASN A 691 -31.65 -9.04 5.64
N GLY A 692 -32.40 -9.96 6.26
CA GLY A 692 -33.26 -9.69 7.41
C GLY A 692 -32.57 -9.25 8.71
N SER A 693 -31.23 -9.13 8.74
CA SER A 693 -30.49 -8.49 9.83
C SER A 693 -30.01 -7.07 9.49
N HIS A 694 -30.23 -6.61 8.26
CA HIS A 694 -29.75 -5.32 7.81
C HIS A 694 -30.65 -4.18 8.31
N TRP A 695 -30.00 -3.15 8.86
CA TRP A 695 -30.64 -1.96 9.42
C TRP A 695 -31.64 -1.31 8.43
N TRP A 696 -31.19 -1.10 7.19
CA TRP A 696 -31.95 -0.38 6.16
C TRP A 696 -33.26 -1.09 5.83
N LEU A 697 -33.22 -2.42 5.62
CA LEU A 697 -34.40 -3.21 5.26
C LEU A 697 -35.42 -3.27 6.39
N CYS A 698 -34.95 -3.40 7.64
CA CYS A 698 -35.83 -3.39 8.82
C CYS A 698 -36.49 -2.02 9.04
N LYS A 699 -35.76 -0.92 8.77
CA LYS A 699 -36.29 0.45 8.84
C LYS A 699 -37.31 0.74 7.73
N LEU A 700 -37.10 0.20 6.52
CA LEU A 700 -38.03 0.33 5.39
C LEU A 700 -39.36 -0.39 5.66
N LEU A 701 -39.30 -1.64 6.12
CA LEU A 701 -40.49 -2.48 6.26
C LEU A 701 -41.27 -2.21 7.54
N CYS A 702 -40.60 -2.01 8.68
CA CYS A 702 -41.23 -1.92 10.00
C CYS A 702 -40.89 -0.59 10.73
N PRO A 703 -41.20 0.59 10.17
CA PRO A 703 -40.74 1.89 10.70
C PRO A 703 -41.20 2.18 12.14
N GLU A 704 -42.44 1.81 12.53
CA GLU A 704 -42.95 2.06 13.88
C GLU A 704 -42.33 1.13 14.94
N VAL A 705 -42.06 -0.13 14.59
CA VAL A 705 -41.30 -1.05 15.46
C VAL A 705 -39.85 -0.57 15.60
N TYR A 706 -39.27 -0.03 14.52
CA TYR A 706 -37.91 0.52 14.54
C TYR A 706 -37.78 1.81 15.39
N LYS A 707 -38.83 2.64 15.50
CA LYS A 707 -38.86 3.79 16.42
C LYS A 707 -38.86 3.37 17.90
N THR A 708 -39.46 2.22 18.23
CA THR A 708 -39.75 1.80 19.60
C THR A 708 -38.77 0.76 20.16
N GLN A 709 -38.17 -0.09 19.31
CA GLN A 709 -37.27 -1.16 19.72
C GLN A 709 -35.84 -1.01 19.14
N LYS A 710 -34.83 -1.27 19.98
CA LYS A 710 -33.43 -1.34 19.54
C LYS A 710 -33.10 -2.74 19.01
N ASN A 711 -32.40 -2.81 17.87
CA ASN A 711 -31.93 -4.04 17.21
C ASN A 711 -33.05 -4.96 16.66
N VAL A 712 -34.07 -4.38 16.01
CA VAL A 712 -35.07 -5.14 15.23
C VAL A 712 -34.39 -5.97 14.13
N SER A 713 -34.85 -7.20 13.92
CA SER A 713 -34.38 -8.07 12.84
C SER A 713 -35.47 -9.02 12.34
N LEU A 714 -35.71 -8.97 11.03
CA LEU A 714 -36.60 -9.86 10.28
C LEU A 714 -36.05 -11.29 10.13
N ALA A 715 -34.76 -11.53 10.41
CA ALA A 715 -34.08 -12.81 10.11
C ALA A 715 -34.64 -14.07 10.81
N ASN A 716 -35.53 -13.92 11.80
CA ASN A 716 -36.20 -15.06 12.45
C ASN A 716 -37.72 -15.11 12.21
N THR A 717 -38.31 -14.17 11.47
CA THR A 717 -39.75 -14.14 11.22
C THR A 717 -40.19 -15.32 10.37
N SER A 718 -41.48 -15.66 10.43
CA SER A 718 -42.13 -16.64 9.55
C SER A 718 -41.86 -16.31 8.07
N ALA A 719 -42.32 -15.14 7.63
CA ALA A 719 -42.24 -14.67 6.26
C ALA A 719 -40.80 -14.68 5.67
N MET A 720 -39.79 -14.26 6.42
CA MET A 720 -38.39 -14.26 5.93
C MET A 720 -37.83 -15.68 5.78
N LYS A 721 -38.21 -16.62 6.67
CA LYS A 721 -37.82 -18.03 6.54
C LYS A 721 -38.50 -18.69 5.34
N GLU A 722 -39.77 -18.41 5.12
CA GLU A 722 -40.57 -18.94 4.02
C GLU A 722 -40.02 -18.47 2.67
N VAL A 723 -39.69 -17.18 2.51
CA VAL A 723 -39.02 -16.65 1.31
C VAL A 723 -37.67 -17.36 1.09
N CYS A 724 -36.80 -17.44 2.10
CA CYS A 724 -35.52 -18.13 1.98
C CYS A 724 -35.67 -19.62 1.63
N GLN A 725 -36.68 -20.31 2.18
CA GLN A 725 -36.95 -21.71 1.92
C GLN A 725 -37.52 -21.94 0.52
N ALA A 726 -38.44 -21.10 0.06
CA ALA A 726 -38.99 -21.13 -1.30
C ALA A 726 -37.88 -20.91 -2.34
N VAL A 727 -37.02 -19.91 -2.10
CA VAL A 727 -35.88 -19.63 -2.99
C VAL A 727 -34.91 -20.81 -3.05
N LEU A 728 -34.47 -21.34 -1.90
CA LEU A 728 -33.59 -22.51 -1.87
C LEU A 728 -34.22 -23.74 -2.54
N ALA A 729 -35.53 -23.98 -2.38
CA ALA A 729 -36.23 -25.06 -3.05
C ALA A 729 -36.26 -24.90 -4.58
N GLY A 730 -36.51 -23.69 -5.09
CA GLY A 730 -36.48 -23.40 -6.53
C GLY A 730 -35.10 -23.60 -7.17
N PHE A 731 -34.02 -23.30 -6.43
CA PHE A 731 -32.65 -23.56 -6.87
C PHE A 731 -32.16 -25.00 -6.67
N LEU A 732 -32.87 -25.85 -5.92
CA LEU A 732 -32.50 -27.24 -5.63
C LEU A 732 -33.28 -28.29 -6.43
N LYS A 733 -34.42 -27.95 -7.05
CA LYS A 733 -35.10 -28.85 -8.00
C LYS A 733 -34.16 -29.14 -9.18
N LYS A 734 -33.86 -30.44 -9.40
CA LYS A 734 -33.30 -30.94 -10.67
C LYS A 734 -34.32 -30.70 -11.79
N GLU A 735 -33.81 -30.41 -12.98
CA GLU A 735 -34.60 -30.48 -14.21
C GLU A 735 -34.80 -31.96 -14.59
N GLU A 736 -36.05 -32.34 -14.89
CA GLU A 736 -36.37 -33.61 -15.53
C GLU A 736 -36.11 -33.44 -17.04
N GLY A 737 -34.93 -33.82 -17.50
CA GLY A 737 -34.57 -33.62 -18.91
C GLY A 737 -33.13 -33.98 -19.32
N ASP A 738 -32.43 -34.84 -18.58
CA ASP A 738 -31.08 -35.26 -18.93
C ASP A 738 -30.91 -36.77 -18.65
N GLU A 739 -31.35 -37.59 -19.62
CA GLU A 739 -31.10 -39.04 -19.65
C GLU A 739 -29.68 -39.29 -20.17
N GLY A 740 -28.78 -39.75 -19.29
CA GLY A 740 -27.36 -39.90 -19.59
C GLY A 740 -26.67 -40.98 -18.76
N GLU A 741 -26.92 -42.24 -19.14
CA GLU A 741 -26.15 -43.46 -18.83
C GLU A 741 -25.80 -43.75 -17.36
N GLU A 742 -26.55 -44.68 -16.76
CA GLU A 742 -26.05 -45.50 -15.65
C GLU A 742 -24.99 -46.49 -16.16
N LEU A 743 -23.75 -46.39 -15.68
CA LEU A 743 -22.73 -47.42 -15.92
C LEU A 743 -21.96 -47.81 -14.64
N PHE A 744 -22.31 -49.01 -14.17
CA PHE A 744 -21.64 -49.87 -13.18
C PHE A 744 -21.94 -49.75 -11.67
N ASP A 745 -22.21 -50.96 -11.13
CA ASP A 745 -22.60 -51.30 -9.77
C ASP A 745 -21.57 -51.00 -8.67
N LYS A 746 -22.12 -50.88 -7.46
CA LYS A 746 -21.36 -50.73 -6.21
C LYS A 746 -20.69 -52.04 -5.79
N LYS A 747 -19.57 -51.91 -5.06
CA LYS A 747 -19.37 -52.69 -3.83
C LYS A 747 -19.23 -51.74 -2.62
N PRO A 748 -19.85 -52.04 -1.48
CA PRO A 748 -19.77 -51.20 -0.29
C PRO A 748 -18.66 -51.70 0.64
N ASP A 749 -17.59 -50.92 0.81
CA ASP A 749 -16.79 -50.90 2.04
C ASP A 749 -15.71 -49.80 1.96
N ASP A 750 -16.02 -48.62 2.51
CA ASP A 750 -15.07 -47.89 3.39
C ASP A 750 -15.75 -46.68 4.04
N LYS A 751 -15.77 -46.62 5.38
CA LYS A 751 -16.28 -45.45 6.12
C LYS A 751 -15.24 -44.34 6.18
N LYS A 752 -15.01 -43.64 5.06
CA LYS A 752 -14.37 -42.33 5.03
C LYS A 752 -15.31 -41.32 4.38
N SER A 753 -15.47 -40.17 5.03
CA SER A 753 -16.32 -39.08 4.54
C SER A 753 -15.69 -38.42 3.31
N LEU A 754 -15.98 -39.00 2.13
CA LEU A 754 -15.72 -38.38 0.85
C LEU A 754 -16.44 -37.03 0.79
N LYS A 755 -15.67 -35.95 1.00
CA LYS A 755 -16.08 -34.60 0.62
C LYS A 755 -16.27 -34.62 -0.90
N ARG A 756 -17.52 -34.82 -1.34
CA ARG A 756 -17.90 -34.62 -2.74
C ARG A 756 -17.39 -33.24 -3.16
N LYS A 757 -16.53 -33.20 -4.19
CA LYS A 757 -16.36 -31.98 -4.99
C LYS A 757 -17.77 -31.58 -5.42
N ARG A 758 -18.22 -30.42 -4.96
CA ARG A 758 -19.39 -29.74 -5.51
C ARG A 758 -18.83 -28.74 -6.49
N ASP A 759 -19.14 -28.90 -7.76
CA ASP A 759 -18.71 -27.95 -8.77
C ASP A 759 -19.28 -26.58 -8.45
N SER A 760 -18.38 -25.59 -8.40
CA SER A 760 -18.72 -24.20 -8.17
C SER A 760 -19.18 -23.57 -9.50
N SER A 761 -20.33 -24.01 -10.00
CA SER A 761 -21.08 -23.25 -11.00
C SER A 761 -21.45 -21.90 -10.39
N GLY A 762 -21.24 -20.82 -11.15
CA GLY A 762 -21.37 -19.43 -10.69
C GLY A 762 -22.80 -18.98 -10.36
N PRO A 763 -23.05 -17.66 -10.38
CA PRO A 763 -24.36 -17.11 -10.01
C PRO A 763 -25.48 -17.68 -10.88
N ARG A 764 -26.67 -17.82 -10.29
CA ARG A 764 -27.87 -18.30 -11.00
C ARG A 764 -29.04 -17.35 -10.74
N VAL A 765 -29.74 -17.01 -11.81
CA VAL A 765 -31.05 -16.33 -11.79
C VAL A 765 -32.14 -17.38 -11.98
N LYS A 766 -33.23 -17.31 -11.21
CA LYS A 766 -34.46 -18.11 -11.43
C LYS A 766 -35.70 -17.32 -11.01
N SER A 767 -36.77 -17.46 -11.78
CA SER A 767 -38.12 -17.05 -11.37
C SER A 767 -38.71 -18.08 -10.41
N ILE A 768 -39.22 -17.62 -9.26
CA ILE A 768 -39.69 -18.47 -8.18
C ILE A 768 -41.05 -17.96 -7.69
N THR A 769 -42.04 -18.86 -7.65
CA THR A 769 -43.35 -18.60 -7.07
C THR A 769 -43.24 -18.61 -5.54
N LEU A 770 -43.63 -17.51 -4.90
CA LEU A 770 -43.72 -17.38 -3.45
C LEU A 770 -45.04 -17.96 -2.90
N PRO A 771 -45.17 -18.15 -1.57
CA PRO A 771 -46.38 -18.73 -0.96
C PRO A 771 -47.68 -17.95 -1.17
N ASN A 772 -47.60 -16.70 -1.64
CA ASN A 772 -48.72 -15.84 -2.02
C ASN A 772 -49.04 -15.91 -3.53
N GLU A 773 -48.62 -16.97 -4.22
CA GLU A 773 -48.75 -17.20 -5.67
C GLU A 773 -48.03 -16.20 -6.59
N VAL A 774 -47.32 -15.20 -6.05
CA VAL A 774 -46.56 -14.24 -6.87
C VAL A 774 -45.25 -14.84 -7.37
N VAL A 775 -44.98 -14.70 -8.67
CA VAL A 775 -43.71 -15.06 -9.29
C VAL A 775 -42.78 -13.85 -9.24
N ALA A 776 -41.59 -14.02 -8.64
CA ALA A 776 -40.55 -13.00 -8.64
C ALA A 776 -39.20 -13.60 -9.09
N GLU A 777 -38.37 -12.79 -9.75
CA GLU A 777 -37.04 -13.20 -10.20
C GLU A 777 -36.02 -13.04 -9.05
N PHE A 778 -35.29 -14.11 -8.74
CA PHE A 778 -34.28 -14.14 -7.68
C PHE A 778 -32.90 -14.48 -8.24
N TYR A 779 -31.89 -13.84 -7.66
CA TYR A 779 -30.46 -14.07 -7.91
C TYR A 779 -29.79 -14.68 -6.67
N LEU A 780 -28.95 -15.69 -6.88
CA LEU A 780 -28.19 -16.36 -5.82
C LEU A 780 -26.70 -16.47 -6.18
N GLU A 781 -25.83 -15.84 -5.38
CA GLU A 781 -24.36 -15.88 -5.58
C GLU A 781 -23.77 -17.30 -5.42
N ASN A 782 -24.38 -18.14 -4.57
CA ASN A 782 -23.95 -19.51 -4.29
C ASN A 782 -25.11 -20.28 -3.61
N HIS A 783 -25.24 -21.58 -3.87
CA HIS A 783 -26.19 -22.49 -3.20
C HIS A 783 -26.07 -22.57 -1.65
N GLN A 784 -25.04 -21.94 -1.06
CA GLN A 784 -24.87 -21.81 0.40
C GLN A 784 -25.17 -20.40 0.94
N SER A 785 -25.54 -19.44 0.09
CA SER A 785 -25.94 -18.10 0.56
C SER A 785 -27.25 -18.17 1.33
N SER A 786 -27.26 -17.65 2.55
CA SER A 786 -28.46 -17.45 3.37
C SER A 786 -29.21 -16.14 3.04
N CYS A 787 -28.72 -15.37 2.07
CA CYS A 787 -29.26 -14.07 1.68
C CYS A 787 -29.59 -14.12 0.16
N PRO A 788 -30.85 -14.37 -0.23
CA PRO A 788 -31.27 -14.23 -1.62
C PRO A 788 -31.35 -12.75 -2.01
N ALA A 789 -31.23 -12.46 -3.31
CA ALA A 789 -31.50 -11.13 -3.86
C ALA A 789 -32.70 -11.19 -4.81
N VAL A 790 -33.61 -10.23 -4.71
CA VAL A 790 -34.79 -10.11 -5.59
C VAL A 790 -34.54 -9.08 -6.69
N SER A 791 -35.09 -9.26 -7.88
CA SER A 791 -35.06 -8.24 -8.94
C SER A 791 -35.60 -6.90 -8.43
N ALA A 792 -34.94 -5.81 -8.82
CA ALA A 792 -35.34 -4.45 -8.50
C ALA A 792 -36.42 -3.89 -9.45
N GLU A 793 -36.97 -4.71 -10.34
CA GLU A 793 -38.17 -4.38 -11.13
C GLU A 793 -39.37 -4.11 -10.19
N PRO A 794 -40.19 -3.07 -10.45
CA PRO A 794 -41.24 -2.63 -9.52
C PRO A 794 -42.18 -3.72 -9.03
N GLU A 795 -42.71 -4.54 -9.94
CA GLU A 795 -43.71 -5.57 -9.65
C GLU A 795 -43.15 -6.69 -8.75
N SER A 796 -41.96 -7.21 -9.10
CA SER A 796 -41.24 -8.20 -8.28
C SER A 796 -40.88 -7.64 -6.91
N LEU A 797 -40.37 -6.41 -6.86
CA LEU A 797 -39.89 -5.80 -5.63
C LEU A 797 -41.04 -5.46 -4.67
N GLU A 798 -42.13 -4.88 -5.17
CA GLU A 798 -43.30 -4.51 -4.37
C GLU A 798 -43.98 -5.74 -3.76
N ALA A 799 -44.16 -6.82 -4.54
CA ALA A 799 -44.77 -8.05 -4.04
C ALA A 799 -43.94 -8.71 -2.92
N VAL A 800 -42.62 -8.78 -3.08
CA VAL A 800 -41.73 -9.38 -2.07
C VAL A 800 -41.63 -8.52 -0.81
N LEU A 801 -41.53 -7.19 -0.95
CA LEU A 801 -41.54 -6.29 0.20
C LEU A 801 -42.91 -6.28 0.91
N GLY A 802 -44.02 -6.35 0.16
CA GLY A 802 -45.37 -6.48 0.68
C GLY A 802 -45.55 -7.75 1.52
N TYR A 803 -45.06 -8.90 1.02
CA TYR A 803 -45.06 -10.15 1.77
C TYR A 803 -44.22 -10.07 3.06
N LEU A 804 -43.01 -9.53 2.98
CA LEU A 804 -42.12 -9.38 4.16
C LEU A 804 -42.67 -8.40 5.21
N LYS A 805 -43.54 -7.45 4.83
CA LYS A 805 -44.20 -6.52 5.75
C LYS A 805 -45.15 -7.21 6.72
N ALA A 806 -45.76 -8.35 6.34
CA ALA A 806 -46.56 -9.16 7.27
C ALA A 806 -45.73 -9.67 8.46
N GLY A 807 -44.43 -9.91 8.26
CA GLY A 807 -43.48 -10.27 9.33
C GLY A 807 -43.16 -9.16 10.33
N CYS A 808 -43.69 -7.93 10.18
CA CYS A 808 -43.44 -6.86 11.15
C CYS A 808 -44.11 -7.10 12.51
N GLU A 809 -45.23 -7.82 12.56
CA GLU A 809 -45.90 -8.19 13.82
C GLU A 809 -45.08 -9.22 14.61
N ASP A 810 -44.50 -10.21 13.93
CA ASP A 810 -43.50 -11.14 14.49
C ASP A 810 -42.31 -10.37 15.10
N CYS A 811 -41.85 -9.30 14.44
CA CYS A 811 -40.76 -8.47 14.95
C CYS A 811 -41.13 -7.70 16.22
N ALA A 812 -42.36 -7.18 16.33
CA ALA A 812 -42.82 -6.48 17.53
C ALA A 812 -42.87 -7.40 18.77
N ASN A 813 -43.25 -8.66 18.55
CA ASN A 813 -43.38 -9.69 19.60
C ASN A 813 -42.07 -10.42 19.95
N ALA A 814 -41.00 -10.26 19.15
CA ALA A 814 -39.74 -10.96 19.35
C ALA A 814 -38.86 -10.33 20.44
N ALA A 815 -38.38 -11.13 21.39
CA ALA A 815 -37.49 -10.66 22.45
C ALA A 815 -36.17 -10.07 21.90
N THR A 816 -35.86 -8.84 22.30
CA THR A 816 -34.67 -8.08 21.84
C THR A 816 -33.37 -8.86 22.00
N ARG A 817 -32.62 -9.06 20.90
CA ARG A 817 -31.26 -9.64 20.96
C ARG A 817 -30.28 -8.62 21.58
N ALA A 818 -29.73 -8.98 22.74
CA ALA A 818 -28.65 -8.23 23.37
C ALA A 818 -27.36 -8.36 22.54
N TYR A 819 -26.84 -7.23 22.05
CA TYR A 819 -25.59 -7.17 21.30
C TYR A 819 -24.42 -6.87 22.24
N GLN A 820 -23.37 -7.71 22.25
CA GLN A 820 -22.10 -7.40 22.91
C GLN A 820 -21.00 -7.17 21.88
N LYS A 821 -20.11 -6.22 22.19
CA LYS A 821 -19.02 -5.67 21.36
C LYS A 821 -17.93 -6.68 20.90
N THR A 822 -18.11 -7.98 21.13
CA THR A 822 -17.08 -9.02 20.98
C THR A 822 -17.40 -10.08 19.91
N GLY A 823 -18.48 -9.91 19.14
CA GLY A 823 -18.69 -10.65 17.88
C GLY A 823 -18.98 -12.15 18.00
N LYS A 824 -19.30 -12.67 19.20
CA LYS A 824 -19.73 -14.07 19.40
C LYS A 824 -21.17 -14.14 19.88
N TYR A 825 -22.03 -14.78 19.09
CA TYR A 825 -23.40 -15.09 19.47
C TYR A 825 -23.43 -16.25 20.47
N ARG A 826 -24.21 -16.11 21.54
CA ARG A 826 -24.61 -17.24 22.40
C ARG A 826 -26.09 -17.52 22.12
N LYS A 827 -26.46 -18.78 21.88
CA LYS A 827 -27.87 -19.18 21.98
C LYS A 827 -28.32 -19.02 23.44
N LYS A 828 -29.54 -18.52 23.64
CA LYS A 828 -30.34 -18.88 24.81
C LYS A 828 -31.02 -20.21 24.50
#